data_AF-A0A2G9QKN8-F1
#
_entry.id   AF-A0A2G9QKN8-F1
#
_cell.length_a   1.000
_cell.length_b   1.000
_cell.length_c   1.000
_cell.angle_alpha   90.00
_cell.angle_beta   90.00
_cell.angle_gamma   90.00
#
_symmetry.space_group_name_H-M   'P 1'
#
loop_
_entity.id
_entity.type
_entity.pdbx_description
1 polymer ?
#
loop_
_entity_poly.entity_id
_entity_poly.type
_entity_poly.pdbx_seq_one_letter_code
_entity_poly.pdbx_strand_id
1 'polypeptide(L)'
;CSSHFSDEQEKFHQLLSQHDFNELKLIYKYFKNDLIYIVVSTTEIKQLLDFMASRNILNKELYLQMRRDLGPFMFSEKLVQDILDAGKEAIMGFLEGIYDLQFFNSSAHLYALRDELDKFGESLMQQILLDRNGHPLTSELKEMQEHHKQHLLEKAMSRTLDSAGQNKDFDVSDRYMDLITSQILPFHKPSDHRLIETATKHKDYLLTAAGSVSPDRLFRWCRRLKCAPHAVMVTGVPGIGKTTLLKKLVCDWANRKFYQRFSFIFFLRFRDLNKLEKISLESMILQEYPYLENHLGNILQNPERLLLIFDGLDESVHEIDFRFSQLPHDIKQVKNVGAVVVGLAKQFLLKGCSLLMTSQPDRLAGKDISIFKRVLEVIGFLPKESRLYIERFFMNKEISEKVLGFLRENGVLYTFCYNPSYCWIICTVLSKFFKGQPNNDGQLMPSLPKTLTQLFTGFIVDVLAKHSLDKIKARSLLTSIGWMAEHGVMNHVTKFGKQTLSQFNVDMASKLLPEFMKEYTHFPEASFSFLHPISQEFLAAMVHYIDYSPEKLYSSLKRAKSFKDNYSELFLSFLCGLSDISTRTTLEPYLGDLSSDAAQDVLTWLQQEVTELQTLKKRRLLSICFKFFELQNKEFFLECLGSLRHFNIGLNNLTPLDCSVVSFMLQSYEEIEELCLGGCNLQREDVERFAPALHNIQSLGYNINMSFYVFRTHK
;
A
#
# COMPACT_ATOMS: atom_id res chain seq x y z
N CYS A 1 9.13 -0.33 45.34
CA CYS A 1 8.66 -0.64 43.98
C CYS A 1 7.66 -1.79 43.97
N SER A 2 7.95 -2.95 44.59
CA SER A 2 7.04 -4.11 44.68
C SER A 2 5.61 -3.84 45.19
N SER A 3 5.42 -2.93 46.15
CA SER A 3 4.09 -2.61 46.71
C SER A 3 3.19 -1.83 45.73
N HIS A 4 3.74 -0.86 44.99
CA HIS A 4 2.98 -0.12 43.98
C HIS A 4 2.55 -0.99 42.78
N PHE A 5 3.27 -2.08 42.51
CA PHE A 5 2.98 -2.98 41.40
C PHE A 5 1.79 -3.90 41.67
N SER A 6 1.68 -4.41 42.91
CA SER A 6 0.52 -5.20 43.35
C SER A 6 -0.77 -4.38 43.23
N ASP A 7 -0.72 -3.09 43.59
CA ASP A 7 -1.89 -2.20 43.58
C ASP A 7 -2.42 -1.88 42.17
N GLU A 8 -1.56 -1.77 41.15
CA GLU A 8 -2.00 -1.51 39.76
C GLU A 8 -2.59 -2.75 39.09
N GLN A 9 -1.99 -3.93 39.32
CA GLN A 9 -2.55 -5.21 38.85
C GLN A 9 -3.89 -5.51 39.50
N GLU A 10 -4.02 -5.27 40.81
CA GLU A 10 -5.26 -5.49 41.53
C GLU A 10 -6.38 -4.55 41.05
N LYS A 11 -6.06 -3.28 40.74
CA LYS A 11 -7.00 -2.35 40.12
C LYS A 11 -7.44 -2.78 38.73
N PHE A 12 -6.51 -3.29 37.92
CA PHE A 12 -6.84 -3.79 36.58
C PHE A 12 -7.74 -5.04 36.64
N HIS A 13 -7.44 -5.96 37.55
CA HIS A 13 -8.29 -7.11 37.83
C HIS A 13 -9.68 -6.68 38.30
N GLN A 14 -9.76 -5.74 39.25
CA GLN A 14 -11.03 -5.21 39.73
C GLN A 14 -11.84 -4.57 38.59
N LEU A 15 -11.22 -3.77 37.73
CA LEU A 15 -11.88 -3.17 36.55
C LEU A 15 -12.49 -4.23 35.62
N LEU A 16 -11.77 -5.31 35.31
CA LEU A 16 -12.28 -6.38 34.45
C LEU A 16 -13.34 -7.24 35.13
N SER A 17 -13.18 -7.50 36.44
CA SER A 17 -14.07 -8.37 37.22
C SER A 17 -15.49 -7.82 37.37
N GLN A 18 -15.64 -6.49 37.33
CA GLN A 18 -16.92 -5.79 37.43
C GLN A 18 -17.83 -6.02 36.23
N HIS A 19 -17.27 -6.44 35.09
CA HIS A 19 -18.02 -6.66 33.87
C HIS A 19 -18.60 -8.08 33.79
N ASP A 20 -19.84 -8.19 33.30
CA ASP A 20 -20.41 -9.48 32.95
C ASP A 20 -19.71 -10.08 31.71
N PHE A 21 -20.04 -11.34 31.36
CA PHE A 21 -19.39 -11.98 30.22
C PHE A 21 -19.66 -11.27 28.88
N ASN A 22 -20.86 -10.71 28.69
CA ASN A 22 -21.22 -10.01 27.45
C ASN A 22 -20.49 -8.68 27.32
N GLU A 23 -20.39 -7.93 28.41
CA GLU A 23 -19.64 -6.68 28.48
C GLU A 23 -18.14 -6.92 28.25
N LEU A 24 -17.57 -7.91 28.94
CA LEU A 24 -16.17 -8.28 28.75
C LEU A 24 -15.88 -8.74 27.32
N LYS A 25 -16.82 -9.46 26.70
CA LYS A 25 -16.75 -9.84 25.29
C LYS A 25 -16.76 -8.63 24.35
N LEU A 26 -17.48 -7.57 24.69
CA LEU A 26 -17.48 -6.32 23.94
C LEU A 26 -16.15 -5.57 24.07
N ILE A 27 -15.62 -5.46 25.28
CA ILE A 27 -14.30 -4.87 25.54
C ILE A 27 -13.21 -5.64 24.78
N TYR A 28 -13.23 -6.97 24.86
CA TYR A 28 -12.27 -7.82 24.16
C TYR A 28 -12.35 -7.64 22.64
N LYS A 29 -13.56 -7.62 22.07
CA LYS A 29 -13.76 -7.36 20.65
C LYS A 29 -13.31 -5.96 20.23
N TYR A 30 -13.52 -4.97 21.10
CA TYR A 30 -13.12 -3.59 20.86
C TYR A 30 -11.59 -3.43 20.73
N PHE A 31 -10.82 -4.20 21.50
CA PHE A 31 -9.36 -4.23 21.46
C PHE A 31 -8.78 -5.39 20.63
N LYS A 32 -9.60 -6.20 19.95
CA LYS A 32 -9.16 -7.44 19.28
C LYS A 32 -7.93 -7.24 18.38
N ASN A 33 -7.94 -6.20 17.56
CA ASN A 33 -6.82 -5.89 16.66
C ASN A 33 -5.55 -5.53 17.44
N ASP A 34 -5.68 -4.73 18.50
CA ASP A 34 -4.55 -4.37 19.37
C ASP A 34 -3.94 -5.59 20.03
N LEU A 35 -4.78 -6.49 20.54
CA LEU A 35 -4.33 -7.75 21.13
C LEU A 35 -3.56 -8.59 20.11
N ILE A 36 -4.03 -8.69 18.86
CA ILE A 36 -3.29 -9.38 17.79
C ILE A 36 -1.91 -8.75 17.61
N TYR A 37 -1.82 -7.43 17.48
CA TYR A 37 -0.53 -6.76 17.27
C TYR A 37 0.40 -6.82 18.49
N ILE A 38 -0.14 -6.83 19.72
CA ILE A 38 0.65 -7.07 20.93
C ILE A 38 1.30 -8.46 20.89
N VAL A 39 0.53 -9.48 20.51
CA VAL A 39 1.01 -10.88 20.41
C VAL A 39 2.01 -11.06 19.25
N VAL A 40 1.82 -10.35 18.14
CA VAL A 40 2.76 -10.36 17.01
C VAL A 40 4.10 -9.75 17.41
N SER A 41 4.06 -8.59 18.06
CA SER A 41 5.26 -7.80 18.38
C SER A 41 6.00 -8.28 19.64
N THR A 42 5.38 -9.09 20.50
CA THR A 42 6.04 -9.57 21.71
C THR A 42 7.14 -10.59 21.41
N THR A 43 8.33 -10.31 21.93
CA THR A 43 9.47 -11.25 21.99
C THR A 43 9.26 -12.31 23.08
N GLU A 44 8.30 -12.11 23.97
CA GLU A 44 8.10 -12.90 25.19
C GLU A 44 6.86 -13.80 25.12
N ILE A 45 6.44 -14.20 23.93
CA ILE A 45 5.26 -15.05 23.76
C ILE A 45 5.31 -16.32 24.64
N LYS A 46 6.50 -16.86 24.88
CA LYS A 46 6.67 -18.04 25.74
C LYS A 46 6.20 -17.75 27.16
N GLN A 47 6.52 -16.58 27.71
CA GLN A 47 6.08 -16.16 29.04
C GLN A 47 4.56 -15.98 29.09
N LEU A 48 3.96 -15.38 28.05
CA LEU A 48 2.50 -15.27 27.94
C LEU A 48 1.83 -16.65 27.96
N LEU A 49 2.33 -17.58 27.13
CA LEU A 49 1.79 -18.93 27.05
C LEU A 49 2.02 -19.72 28.35
N ASP A 50 3.14 -19.49 29.04
CA ASP A 50 3.43 -20.06 30.35
C ASP A 50 2.42 -19.57 31.41
N PHE A 51 2.18 -18.26 31.45
CA PHE A 51 1.17 -17.67 32.32
C PHE A 51 -0.23 -18.26 32.06
N MET A 52 -0.62 -18.35 30.79
CA MET A 52 -1.93 -18.90 30.39
C MET A 52 -2.06 -20.40 30.69
N ALA A 53 -1.00 -21.17 30.49
CA ALA A 53 -0.96 -22.59 30.82
C ALA A 53 -1.04 -22.83 32.34
N SER A 54 -0.40 -21.98 33.16
CA SER A 54 -0.47 -22.08 34.63
C SER A 54 -1.89 -21.94 35.18
N ARG A 55 -2.77 -21.26 34.45
CA ARG A 55 -4.20 -21.09 34.77
C ARG A 55 -5.11 -22.12 34.10
N ASN A 56 -4.55 -23.17 33.50
CA ASN A 56 -5.27 -24.20 32.73
C ASN A 56 -6.11 -23.66 31.56
N ILE A 57 -5.70 -22.53 30.95
CA ILE A 57 -6.45 -21.91 29.85
C ILE A 57 -6.10 -22.55 28.49
N LEU A 58 -4.83 -22.93 28.28
CA LEU A 58 -4.35 -23.50 27.01
C LEU A 58 -3.20 -24.50 27.19
N ASN A 59 -2.93 -25.29 26.15
CA ASN A 59 -1.77 -26.18 26.09
C ASN A 59 -0.57 -25.46 25.43
N LYS A 60 0.48 -25.17 26.21
CA LYS A 60 1.67 -24.45 25.75
C LYS A 60 2.33 -25.09 24.52
N GLU A 61 2.55 -26.40 24.53
CA GLU A 61 3.32 -27.10 23.49
C GLU A 61 2.60 -27.03 22.15
N LEU A 62 1.28 -27.24 22.16
CA LEU A 62 0.43 -27.13 20.99
C LEU A 62 0.52 -25.72 20.36
N TYR A 63 0.42 -24.66 21.17
CA TYR A 63 0.48 -23.29 20.67
C TYR A 63 1.88 -22.89 20.20
N LEU A 64 2.95 -23.40 20.83
CA LEU A 64 4.32 -23.17 20.35
C LEU A 64 4.61 -23.89 19.02
N GLN A 65 4.00 -25.05 18.79
CA GLN A 65 4.06 -25.72 17.49
C GLN A 65 3.27 -24.92 16.45
N MET A 66 2.03 -24.54 16.78
CA MET A 66 1.18 -23.74 15.89
C MET A 66 1.84 -22.41 15.48
N ARG A 67 2.58 -21.75 16.39
CA ARG A 67 3.34 -20.54 16.06
C ARG A 67 4.45 -20.80 15.03
N ARG A 68 5.11 -21.96 15.07
CA ARG A 68 6.13 -22.35 14.08
C ARG A 68 5.51 -22.62 12.71
N ASP A 69 4.32 -23.22 12.69
CA ASP A 69 3.67 -23.67 11.46
C ASP A 69 2.93 -22.53 10.74
N LEU A 70 2.27 -21.63 11.49
CA LEU A 70 1.44 -20.56 10.92
C LEU A 70 2.19 -19.23 10.74
N GLY A 71 3.36 -19.07 11.36
CA GLY A 71 4.05 -17.78 11.47
C GLY A 71 3.37 -16.81 12.46
N PRO A 72 4.03 -15.68 12.81
CA PRO A 72 3.63 -14.83 13.95
C PRO A 72 2.22 -14.22 13.84
N PHE A 73 1.84 -13.72 12.67
CA PHE A 73 0.57 -13.00 12.48
C PHE A 73 -0.64 -13.92 12.54
N MET A 74 -0.65 -14.98 11.71
CA MET A 74 -1.74 -15.96 11.67
C MET A 74 -1.90 -16.69 13.02
N PHE A 75 -0.79 -17.00 13.68
CA PHE A 75 -0.81 -17.52 15.05
C PHE A 75 -1.51 -16.57 16.02
N SER A 76 -1.18 -15.27 15.97
CA SER A 76 -1.73 -14.27 16.87
C SER A 76 -3.23 -14.09 16.68
N GLU A 77 -3.71 -14.07 15.44
CA GLU A 77 -5.14 -14.04 15.14
C GLU A 77 -5.87 -15.28 15.68
N LYS A 78 -5.27 -16.46 15.49
CA LYS A 78 -5.85 -17.72 15.96
C LYS A 78 -5.89 -17.76 17.48
N LEU A 79 -4.81 -17.40 18.17
CA LEU A 79 -4.75 -17.33 19.63
C LEU A 79 -5.81 -16.37 20.18
N VAL A 80 -5.86 -15.13 19.68
CA VAL A 80 -6.83 -14.12 20.14
C VAL A 80 -8.27 -14.59 19.91
N GLN A 81 -8.54 -15.31 18.82
CA GLN A 81 -9.85 -15.89 18.55
C GLN A 81 -10.17 -17.07 19.48
N ASP A 82 -9.23 -17.99 19.70
CA ASP A 82 -9.43 -19.15 20.58
C ASP A 82 -9.70 -18.71 22.03
N ILE A 83 -9.03 -17.65 22.51
CA ILE A 83 -9.29 -17.06 23.83
C ILE A 83 -10.71 -16.50 23.93
N LEU A 84 -11.20 -15.84 22.88
CA LEU A 84 -12.58 -15.33 22.84
C LEU A 84 -13.61 -16.46 22.92
N ASP A 85 -13.31 -17.59 22.29
CA ASP A 85 -14.18 -18.76 22.23
C ASP A 85 -14.12 -19.61 23.51
N ALA A 86 -13.01 -19.54 24.26
CA ALA A 86 -12.78 -20.26 25.52
C ALA A 86 -13.55 -19.68 26.73
N GLY A 87 -14.09 -18.46 26.64
CA GLY A 87 -15.01 -17.89 27.64
C GLY A 87 -14.40 -16.86 28.61
N LYS A 88 -15.16 -16.51 29.67
CA LYS A 88 -14.86 -15.36 30.56
C LYS A 88 -13.47 -15.44 31.21
N GLU A 89 -13.16 -16.57 31.84
CA GLU A 89 -11.90 -16.76 32.56
C GLU A 89 -10.68 -16.70 31.63
N ALA A 90 -10.82 -17.23 30.41
CA ALA A 90 -9.77 -17.17 29.40
C ALA A 90 -9.50 -15.73 28.96
N ILE A 91 -10.55 -14.93 28.74
CA ILE A 91 -10.44 -13.51 28.38
C ILE A 91 -9.76 -12.73 29.51
N MET A 92 -10.21 -12.88 30.76
CA MET A 92 -9.61 -12.18 31.91
C MET A 92 -8.14 -12.57 32.08
N GLY A 93 -7.83 -13.86 32.09
CA GLY A 93 -6.45 -14.35 32.18
C GLY A 93 -5.57 -13.84 31.05
N PHE A 94 -6.08 -13.76 29.82
CA PHE A 94 -5.30 -13.26 28.70
C PHE A 94 -5.01 -11.76 28.79
N LEU A 95 -6.00 -10.95 29.17
CA LEU A 95 -5.83 -9.51 29.35
C LEU A 95 -4.89 -9.20 30.51
N GLU A 96 -4.99 -9.93 31.63
CA GLU A 96 -4.06 -9.85 32.76
C GLU A 96 -2.65 -10.26 32.36
N GLY A 97 -2.49 -11.39 31.65
CA GLY A 97 -1.19 -11.83 31.16
C GLY A 97 -0.55 -10.81 30.21
N ILE A 98 -1.35 -10.18 29.33
CA ILE A 98 -0.88 -9.09 28.47
C ILE A 98 -0.48 -7.85 29.27
N TYR A 99 -1.26 -7.51 30.31
CA TYR A 99 -0.94 -6.42 31.22
C TYR A 99 0.37 -6.70 31.95
N ASP A 100 0.63 -7.93 32.38
CA ASP A 100 1.86 -8.32 33.08
C ASP A 100 3.11 -8.28 32.19
N LEU A 101 2.97 -8.54 30.88
CA LEU A 101 4.07 -8.39 29.91
C LEU A 101 4.54 -6.93 29.74
N GLN A 102 3.84 -5.93 30.31
CA GLN A 102 4.19 -4.52 30.20
C GLN A 102 5.59 -4.17 30.75
N PHE A 103 6.14 -5.02 31.62
CA PHE A 103 7.43 -4.76 32.28
C PHE A 103 8.63 -5.11 31.40
N PHE A 104 8.41 -5.83 30.30
CA PHE A 104 9.44 -6.25 29.36
C PHE A 104 9.15 -5.80 27.91
N ASN A 105 7.93 -5.33 27.63
CA ASN A 105 7.44 -5.13 26.27
C ASN A 105 7.05 -3.67 25.97
N SER A 106 7.74 -3.05 25.02
CA SER A 106 7.54 -1.65 24.58
C SER A 106 6.60 -1.52 23.37
N SER A 107 5.54 -2.34 23.26
CA SER A 107 4.65 -2.27 22.10
C SER A 107 3.68 -1.07 22.18
N ALA A 108 3.57 -0.29 21.10
CA ALA A 108 2.68 0.88 21.05
C ALA A 108 1.20 0.54 21.29
N HIS A 109 0.78 -0.68 20.94
CA HIS A 109 -0.58 -1.18 21.11
C HIS A 109 -0.92 -1.46 22.57
N LEU A 110 0.03 -1.99 23.34
CA LEU A 110 -0.15 -2.22 24.78
C LEU A 110 -0.34 -0.91 25.52
N TYR A 111 0.45 0.12 25.18
CA TYR A 111 0.23 1.47 25.70
C TYR A 111 -1.14 2.01 25.30
N ALA A 112 -1.53 1.92 24.03
CA ALA A 112 -2.82 2.43 23.57
C ALA A 112 -4.02 1.77 24.28
N LEU A 113 -3.95 0.45 24.54
CA LEU A 113 -4.95 -0.29 25.32
C LEU A 113 -5.02 0.25 26.75
N ARG A 114 -3.87 0.35 27.44
CA ARG A 114 -3.80 0.92 28.80
C ARG A 114 -4.35 2.33 28.85
N ASP A 115 -4.00 3.16 27.88
CA ASP A 115 -4.32 4.57 27.87
C ASP A 115 -5.81 4.85 27.75
N GLU A 116 -6.51 4.06 26.94
CA GLU A 116 -7.96 4.14 26.84
C GLU A 116 -8.63 3.63 28.12
N LEU A 117 -8.10 2.57 28.73
CA LEU A 117 -8.59 2.07 30.01
C LEU A 117 -8.37 3.08 31.14
N ASP A 118 -7.18 3.67 31.26
CA ASP A 118 -6.86 4.70 32.24
C ASP A 118 -7.69 5.97 32.02
N LYS A 119 -7.92 6.38 30.76
CA LYS A 119 -8.63 7.61 30.42
C LYS A 119 -10.13 7.50 30.65
N PHE A 120 -10.73 6.39 30.23
CA PHE A 120 -12.17 6.23 30.25
C PHE A 120 -12.66 5.47 31.48
N GLY A 121 -11.86 4.58 32.06
CA GLY A 121 -12.23 3.79 33.24
C GLY A 121 -13.62 3.19 33.09
N GLU A 122 -14.49 3.48 34.05
CA GLU A 122 -15.90 3.05 34.06
C GLU A 122 -16.74 3.55 32.86
N SER A 123 -16.34 4.65 32.21
CA SER A 123 -17.04 5.21 31.04
C SER A 123 -16.65 4.55 29.71
N LEU A 124 -15.69 3.61 29.69
CA LEU A 124 -15.26 2.93 28.46
C LEU A 124 -16.43 2.21 27.79
N MET A 125 -17.28 1.53 28.57
CA MET A 125 -18.46 0.84 28.04
C MET A 125 -19.43 1.80 27.35
N GLN A 126 -19.59 3.03 27.86
CA GLN A 126 -20.43 4.04 27.21
C GLN A 126 -19.84 4.46 25.86
N GLN A 127 -18.51 4.58 25.75
CA GLN A 127 -17.84 4.88 24.48
C GLN A 127 -18.00 3.74 23.46
N ILE A 128 -17.84 2.48 23.90
CA ILE A 128 -18.04 1.29 23.06
C ILE A 128 -19.48 1.22 22.56
N LEU A 129 -20.45 1.45 23.45
CA LEU A 129 -21.87 1.45 23.09
C LEU A 129 -22.22 2.59 22.14
N LEU A 130 -21.62 3.77 22.32
CA LEU A 130 -21.78 4.90 21.40
C LEU A 130 -21.24 4.58 20.00
N ASP A 131 -20.05 3.97 19.92
CA ASP A 131 -19.47 3.54 18.65
C ASP A 131 -20.30 2.50 17.91
N ARG A 132 -21.02 1.67 18.66
CA ARG A 132 -21.83 0.58 18.15
C ARG A 132 -23.25 0.98 17.80
N ASN A 133 -23.90 1.75 18.65
CA ASN A 133 -25.33 2.05 18.56
C ASN A 133 -25.61 3.48 18.06
N GLY A 134 -24.64 4.38 18.21
CA GLY A 134 -24.80 5.79 17.89
C GLY A 134 -25.65 6.57 18.87
N HIS A 135 -25.85 7.85 18.55
CA HIS A 135 -26.71 8.73 19.35
C HIS A 135 -28.20 8.47 19.07
N PRO A 136 -29.09 8.69 20.06
CA PRO A 136 -30.52 8.71 19.79
C PRO A 136 -30.86 9.87 18.85
N LEU A 137 -31.67 9.58 17.83
CA LEU A 137 -32.16 10.53 16.83
C LEU A 137 -33.68 10.61 16.88
N THR A 138 -34.24 11.75 16.48
CA THR A 138 -35.68 11.87 16.22
C THR A 138 -36.09 10.95 15.06
N SER A 139 -37.36 10.57 14.98
CA SER A 139 -37.85 9.68 13.91
C SER A 139 -37.52 10.23 12.52
N GLU A 140 -37.73 11.54 12.32
CA GLU A 140 -37.42 12.25 11.08
C GLU A 140 -35.91 12.19 10.72
N LEU A 141 -35.01 12.51 11.67
CA LEU A 141 -33.56 12.43 11.41
C LEU A 141 -33.09 10.99 11.21
N LYS A 142 -33.76 10.00 11.81
CA LYS A 142 -33.45 8.58 11.64
C LYS A 142 -33.81 8.10 10.23
N GLU A 143 -34.97 8.50 9.71
CA GLU A 143 -35.37 8.23 8.31
C GLU A 143 -34.40 8.88 7.33
N MET A 144 -34.04 10.14 7.58
CA MET A 144 -33.05 10.86 6.76
C MET A 144 -31.66 10.23 6.82
N GLN A 145 -31.23 9.75 8.00
CA GLN A 145 -29.96 9.03 8.13
C GLN A 145 -29.98 7.74 7.30
N GLU A 146 -31.08 6.97 7.34
CA GLU A 146 -31.17 5.72 6.59
C GLU A 146 -31.14 5.96 5.07
N HIS A 147 -31.88 6.97 4.59
CA HIS A 147 -31.80 7.39 3.18
C HIS A 147 -30.38 7.82 2.79
N HIS A 148 -29.70 8.59 3.65
CA HIS A 148 -28.33 9.01 3.42
C HIS A 148 -27.33 7.84 3.39
N LYS A 149 -27.49 6.86 4.29
CA LYS A 149 -26.69 5.62 4.31
C LYS A 149 -26.86 4.82 3.01
N GLN A 150 -28.08 4.67 2.52
CA GLN A 150 -28.38 4.00 1.25
C GLN A 150 -27.74 4.71 0.06
N HIS A 151 -27.90 6.02 -0.04
CA HIS A 151 -27.27 6.82 -1.10
C HIS A 151 -25.73 6.68 -1.10
N LEU A 152 -25.10 6.70 0.08
CA LEU A 152 -23.66 6.52 0.20
C LEU A 152 -23.21 5.11 -0.18
N LEU A 153 -24.00 4.08 0.15
CA LEU A 153 -23.75 2.70 -0.28
C LEU A 153 -23.79 2.59 -1.80
N GLU A 154 -24.82 3.13 -2.45
CA GLU A 154 -24.93 3.17 -3.91
C GLU A 154 -23.75 3.91 -4.55
N LYS A 155 -23.35 5.05 -4.01
CA LYS A 155 -22.23 5.85 -4.54
C LYS A 155 -20.85 5.22 -4.28
N ALA A 156 -20.67 4.56 -3.14
CA ALA A 156 -19.42 3.88 -2.82
C ALA A 156 -19.23 2.60 -3.66
N MET A 157 -20.32 1.86 -3.88
CA MET A 157 -20.36 0.63 -4.66
C MET A 157 -20.36 0.88 -6.17
N SER A 158 -21.12 1.87 -6.66
CA SER A 158 -21.03 2.30 -8.06
C SER A 158 -19.66 2.93 -8.31
N ARG A 159 -18.92 2.39 -9.30
CA ARG A 159 -17.58 2.83 -9.72
C ARG A 159 -16.41 2.40 -8.81
N THR A 160 -16.22 1.09 -8.63
CA THR A 160 -14.93 0.52 -8.20
C THR A 160 -14.11 -0.13 -9.31
N LEU A 161 -14.41 0.18 -10.57
CA LEU A 161 -13.50 -0.01 -11.70
C LEU A 161 -13.46 1.25 -12.57
N ASP A 162 -12.68 2.26 -12.15
CA ASP A 162 -12.12 3.25 -13.09
C ASP A 162 -10.74 2.77 -13.58
N SER A 163 -10.61 1.48 -13.86
CA SER A 163 -9.45 0.87 -14.52
C SER A 163 -9.96 -0.10 -15.58
N ALA A 164 -9.93 0.36 -16.83
CA ALA A 164 -9.83 -0.45 -18.05
C ALA A 164 -10.76 -1.68 -18.15
N GLY A 165 -11.96 -1.47 -18.70
CA GLY A 165 -12.55 -2.36 -19.70
C GLY A 165 -13.01 -3.77 -19.31
N GLN A 166 -12.92 -4.21 -18.06
CA GLN A 166 -13.56 -5.46 -17.64
C GLN A 166 -15.00 -5.21 -17.16
N ASN A 167 -15.96 -5.51 -18.03
CA ASN A 167 -17.36 -5.76 -17.69
C ASN A 167 -17.48 -7.02 -16.81
N LYS A 168 -17.00 -6.92 -15.57
CA LYS A 168 -17.48 -7.73 -14.47
C LYS A 168 -17.72 -6.76 -13.32
N ASP A 169 -18.98 -6.44 -13.08
CA ASP A 169 -19.43 -5.84 -11.84
C ASP A 169 -18.95 -6.75 -10.72
N PHE A 170 -18.05 -6.25 -9.88
CA PHE A 170 -17.67 -6.92 -8.65
C PHE A 170 -18.12 -6.02 -7.51
N ASP A 171 -18.77 -6.60 -6.52
CA ASP A 171 -19.07 -5.88 -5.29
C ASP A 171 -17.75 -5.46 -4.62
N VAL A 172 -17.71 -4.23 -4.11
CA VAL A 172 -16.62 -3.73 -3.27
C VAL A 172 -16.38 -4.69 -2.10
N SER A 173 -17.46 -5.28 -1.57
CA SER A 173 -17.40 -6.22 -0.46
C SER A 173 -16.63 -7.51 -0.79
N ASP A 174 -16.63 -7.95 -2.05
CA ASP A 174 -16.04 -9.23 -2.49
C ASP A 174 -14.52 -9.17 -2.65
N ARG A 175 -13.93 -7.99 -2.89
CA ARG A 175 -12.48 -7.82 -3.11
C ARG A 175 -11.80 -6.86 -2.14
N TYR A 176 -12.54 -6.26 -1.21
CA TYR A 176 -11.96 -5.38 -0.21
C TYR A 176 -11.11 -6.14 0.82
N MET A 177 -9.91 -5.63 1.07
CA MET A 177 -9.08 -6.02 2.20
C MET A 177 -8.95 -4.88 3.18
N ASP A 178 -9.02 -5.21 4.47
CA ASP A 178 -8.72 -4.25 5.53
C ASP A 178 -7.27 -3.80 5.38
N LEU A 179 -7.11 -2.57 4.89
CA LEU A 179 -5.78 -1.98 4.70
C LEU A 179 -5.26 -1.49 6.05
N ILE A 180 -4.00 -1.78 6.29
CA ILE A 180 -3.33 -1.41 7.53
C ILE A 180 -2.73 -0.03 7.38
N THR A 181 -2.89 0.78 8.43
CA THR A 181 -2.31 2.11 8.49
C THR A 181 -1.28 2.18 9.61
N SER A 182 -0.20 2.92 9.41
CA SER A 182 0.83 3.14 10.43
C SER A 182 0.94 4.62 10.77
N GLN A 183 1.11 4.95 12.05
CA GLN A 183 1.20 6.32 12.53
C GLN A 183 2.55 6.95 12.20
N ILE A 184 2.54 7.96 11.34
CA ILE A 184 3.71 8.81 11.09
C ILE A 184 3.78 9.87 12.21
N LEU A 185 4.98 10.16 12.70
CA LEU A 185 5.21 11.33 13.55
C LEU A 185 5.04 12.60 12.70
N PRO A 186 4.19 13.57 13.10
CA PRO A 186 3.95 14.79 12.33
C PRO A 186 5.20 15.61 11.96
N PHE A 187 6.32 15.37 12.64
CA PHE A 187 7.60 16.06 12.47
C PHE A 187 8.59 15.33 11.55
N HIS A 188 8.32 14.08 11.17
CA HIS A 188 9.09 13.45 10.11
C HIS A 188 8.54 13.93 8.77
N LYS A 189 9.38 14.64 8.01
CA LYS A 189 9.10 14.95 6.61
C LYS A 189 8.71 13.63 5.92
N PRO A 190 7.59 13.56 5.18
CA PRO A 190 7.40 12.47 4.24
C PRO A 190 8.62 12.46 3.33
N SER A 191 9.47 11.44 3.44
CA SER A 191 10.48 11.16 2.43
C SER A 191 9.76 10.90 1.10
N ASP A 192 10.37 11.12 -0.04
CA ASP A 192 9.75 10.77 -1.33
C ASP A 192 9.61 9.23 -1.40
N HIS A 193 8.49 8.70 -0.93
CA HIS A 193 8.25 7.27 -0.78
C HIS A 193 7.99 6.66 -2.16
N ARG A 194 9.04 6.15 -2.79
CA ARG A 194 8.93 5.44 -4.07
C ARG A 194 8.60 3.99 -3.87
N LEU A 195 8.24 3.33 -4.96
CA LEU A 195 7.65 2.02 -4.90
C LEU A 195 8.55 0.92 -4.28
N ILE A 196 9.82 0.87 -4.72
CA ILE A 196 10.81 -0.09 -4.19
C ILE A 196 11.13 0.25 -2.73
N GLU A 197 11.31 1.53 -2.41
CA GLU A 197 11.59 1.97 -1.04
C GLU A 197 10.42 1.71 -0.08
N THR A 198 9.21 1.86 -0.58
CA THR A 198 7.98 1.56 0.16
C THR A 198 7.86 0.06 0.37
N ALA A 199 8.29 -0.77 -0.58
CA ALA A 199 8.37 -2.22 -0.38
C ALA A 199 9.41 -2.59 0.70
N THR A 200 10.53 -1.86 0.80
CA THR A 200 11.50 -2.02 1.91
C THR A 200 10.88 -1.64 3.26
N LYS A 201 10.21 -0.50 3.34
CA LYS A 201 9.50 -0.07 4.56
C LYS A 201 8.37 -1.04 4.93
N HIS A 202 7.68 -1.58 3.94
CA HIS A 202 6.66 -2.60 4.12
C HIS A 202 7.24 -3.86 4.78
N LYS A 203 8.45 -4.29 4.38
CA LYS A 203 9.15 -5.39 5.05
C LYS A 203 9.46 -5.08 6.51
N ASP A 204 9.99 -3.89 6.82
CA ASP A 204 10.26 -3.49 8.21
C ASP A 204 8.97 -3.45 9.06
N TYR A 205 7.86 -3.06 8.44
CA TYR A 205 6.55 -3.08 9.06
C TYR A 205 6.07 -4.50 9.38
N LEU A 206 6.26 -5.48 8.47
CA LEU A 206 5.93 -6.89 8.73
C LEU A 206 6.66 -7.46 9.95
N LEU A 207 7.85 -6.94 10.25
CA LEU A 207 8.70 -7.44 11.33
C LEU A 207 8.37 -6.80 12.68
N THR A 208 7.99 -5.53 12.70
CA THR A 208 7.83 -4.77 13.95
C THR A 208 6.38 -4.55 14.34
N ALA A 209 5.47 -4.49 13.35
CA ALA A 209 4.09 -4.01 13.48
C ALA A 209 3.97 -2.70 14.29
N ALA A 210 5.06 -1.95 14.45
CA ALA A 210 5.12 -0.85 15.41
C ALA A 210 4.34 0.34 14.85
N GLY A 211 3.39 0.85 15.65
CA GLY A 211 2.59 2.02 15.29
C GLY A 211 1.42 1.74 14.34
N SER A 212 1.00 0.47 14.18
CA SER A 212 -0.23 0.16 13.45
C SER A 212 -1.45 0.83 14.09
N VAL A 213 -2.37 1.28 13.25
CA VAL A 213 -3.66 1.78 13.66
C VAL A 213 -4.68 1.14 12.75
N SER A 214 -5.62 0.40 13.34
CA SER A 214 -6.72 -0.15 12.57
C SER A 214 -7.65 0.97 12.08
N PRO A 215 -8.25 0.85 10.88
CA PRO A 215 -9.12 1.87 10.31
C PRO A 215 -10.33 2.26 11.16
N ASP A 216 -10.75 1.46 12.13
CA ASP A 216 -11.85 1.75 13.07
C ASP A 216 -11.41 2.61 14.28
N ARG A 217 -10.11 2.90 14.40
CA ARG A 217 -9.53 3.65 15.53
C ARG A 217 -9.10 5.07 15.18
N LEU A 218 -9.33 5.55 13.96
CA LEU A 218 -8.79 6.84 13.46
C LEU A 218 -9.15 8.02 14.37
N PHE A 219 -10.37 8.03 14.91
CA PHE A 219 -10.91 9.10 15.76
C PHE A 219 -10.94 8.74 17.27
N ARG A 220 -10.28 7.65 17.67
CA ARG A 220 -10.18 7.27 19.09
C ARG A 220 -9.10 8.05 19.83
N TRP A 221 -9.12 7.98 21.16
CA TRP A 221 -8.13 8.61 22.02
C TRP A 221 -6.70 8.12 21.69
N CYS A 222 -5.71 9.00 21.80
CA CYS A 222 -4.30 8.64 21.66
C CYS A 222 -3.48 9.37 22.74
N ARG A 223 -2.85 8.63 23.66
CA ARG A 223 -2.05 9.22 24.75
C ARG A 223 -0.84 10.00 24.27
N ARG A 224 -0.18 9.54 23.20
CA ARG A 224 0.94 10.28 22.59
C ARG A 224 0.52 11.70 22.19
N LEU A 225 -0.74 11.85 21.76
CA LEU A 225 -1.33 13.14 21.37
C LEU A 225 -2.10 13.81 22.52
N LYS A 226 -2.35 13.09 23.61
CA LYS A 226 -3.22 13.47 24.75
C LYS A 226 -4.59 14.00 24.30
N CYS A 227 -5.12 13.49 23.17
CA CYS A 227 -6.42 13.89 22.65
C CYS A 227 -7.05 12.81 21.75
N ALA A 228 -8.36 12.91 21.54
CA ALA A 228 -9.02 12.34 20.37
C ALA A 228 -8.84 13.34 19.21
N PRO A 229 -8.28 12.93 18.06
CA PRO A 229 -8.01 13.84 16.96
C PRO A 229 -9.32 14.22 16.27
N HIS A 230 -9.58 15.52 16.09
CA HIS A 230 -10.69 15.99 15.27
C HIS A 230 -10.32 16.01 13.77
N ALA A 231 -9.04 16.12 13.44
CA ALA A 231 -8.55 16.10 12.06
C ALA A 231 -7.52 14.98 11.88
N VAL A 232 -7.78 14.08 10.93
CA VAL A 232 -6.94 12.93 10.58
C VAL A 232 -6.53 13.03 9.12
N MET A 233 -5.25 12.83 8.85
CA MET A 233 -4.70 12.73 7.50
C MET A 233 -4.24 11.30 7.22
N VAL A 234 -4.62 10.76 6.06
CA VAL A 234 -4.17 9.46 5.55
C VAL A 234 -3.34 9.69 4.29
N THR A 235 -2.11 9.21 4.29
CA THR A 235 -1.13 9.36 3.22
C THR A 235 -0.72 7.99 2.69
N GLY A 236 -0.12 7.95 1.51
CA GLY A 236 0.41 6.74 0.90
C GLY A 236 0.62 6.89 -0.60
N VAL A 237 1.41 6.01 -1.18
CA VAL A 237 1.78 6.04 -2.60
C VAL A 237 0.56 5.82 -3.53
N PRO A 238 0.65 6.16 -4.82
CA PRO A 238 -0.38 5.83 -5.80
C PRO A 238 -0.73 4.33 -5.81
N GLY A 239 -2.01 4.01 -5.99
CA GLY A 239 -2.50 2.62 -6.05
C GLY A 239 -2.58 1.86 -4.72
N ILE A 240 -2.03 2.41 -3.62
CA ILE A 240 -1.97 1.72 -2.32
C ILE A 240 -3.34 1.48 -1.65
N GLY A 241 -4.41 2.09 -2.17
CA GLY A 241 -5.79 1.87 -1.72
C GLY A 241 -6.38 2.93 -0.77
N LYS A 242 -5.84 4.16 -0.74
CA LYS A 242 -6.37 5.28 0.08
C LYS A 242 -7.88 5.54 -0.12
N THR A 243 -8.32 5.73 -1.37
CA THR A 243 -9.74 5.91 -1.70
C THR A 243 -10.56 4.68 -1.31
N THR A 244 -10.02 3.48 -1.54
CA THR A 244 -10.67 2.21 -1.20
C THR A 244 -10.89 2.08 0.31
N LEU A 245 -9.92 2.50 1.13
CA LEU A 245 -10.02 2.58 2.58
C LEU A 245 -11.17 3.49 3.02
N LEU A 246 -11.26 4.70 2.46
CA LEU A 246 -12.34 5.63 2.80
C LEU A 246 -13.72 5.12 2.37
N LYS A 247 -13.82 4.56 1.16
CA LYS A 247 -15.05 3.95 0.67
C LYS A 247 -15.53 2.83 1.59
N LYS A 248 -14.63 1.95 2.05
CA LYS A 248 -14.99 0.91 3.03
C LYS A 248 -15.46 1.51 4.34
N LEU A 249 -14.77 2.53 4.87
CA LEU A 249 -15.18 3.18 6.11
C LEU A 249 -16.62 3.68 6.01
N VAL A 250 -16.96 4.32 4.88
CA VAL A 250 -18.33 4.77 4.58
C VAL A 250 -19.29 3.57 4.49
N CYS A 251 -18.92 2.50 3.77
CA CYS A 251 -19.76 1.29 3.68
C CYS A 251 -19.98 0.62 5.03
N ASP A 252 -18.96 0.54 5.89
CA ASP A 252 -19.07 -0.05 7.23
C ASP A 252 -19.94 0.79 8.14
N TRP A 253 -19.84 2.12 8.06
CA TRP A 253 -20.72 3.02 8.77
C TRP A 253 -22.17 2.88 8.31
N ALA A 254 -22.40 2.82 6.99
CA ALA A 254 -23.74 2.64 6.45
C ALA A 254 -24.34 1.29 6.84
N ASN A 255 -23.54 0.22 6.86
CA ASN A 255 -23.92 -1.12 7.32
C ASN A 255 -23.90 -1.28 8.85
N ARG A 256 -23.77 -0.20 9.62
CA ARG A 256 -23.83 -0.19 11.10
C ARG A 256 -22.75 -1.05 11.78
N LYS A 257 -21.59 -1.23 11.15
CA LYS A 257 -20.45 -2.00 11.68
C LYS A 257 -19.54 -1.16 12.58
N PHE A 258 -19.17 0.04 12.13
CA PHE A 258 -18.26 0.93 12.85
C PHE A 258 -18.75 2.39 12.80
N TYR A 259 -18.12 3.26 13.59
CA TYR A 259 -18.29 4.72 13.52
C TYR A 259 -19.72 5.24 13.78
N GLN A 260 -20.60 4.49 14.45
CA GLN A 260 -21.99 4.95 14.68
C GLN A 260 -22.08 6.16 15.62
N ARG A 261 -20.99 6.51 16.33
CA ARG A 261 -20.87 7.80 17.01
C ARG A 261 -21.15 8.99 16.09
N PHE A 262 -20.87 8.86 14.79
CA PHE A 262 -21.20 9.87 13.80
C PHE A 262 -22.62 9.62 13.27
N SER A 263 -23.48 10.62 13.46
CA SER A 263 -24.86 10.58 12.97
C SER A 263 -24.94 10.76 11.46
N PHE A 264 -24.02 11.52 10.85
CA PHE A 264 -23.91 11.71 9.41
C PHE A 264 -22.43 11.75 8.98
N ILE A 265 -22.14 11.15 7.82
CA ILE A 265 -20.81 11.19 7.18
C ILE A 265 -20.95 11.83 5.80
N PHE A 266 -20.23 12.91 5.54
CA PHE A 266 -20.20 13.53 4.21
C PHE A 266 -18.93 13.11 3.48
N PHE A 267 -19.06 12.47 2.31
CA PHE A 267 -17.95 11.99 1.50
C PHE A 267 -17.78 12.83 0.23
N LEU A 268 -16.83 13.76 0.27
CA LEU A 268 -16.54 14.73 -0.78
C LEU A 268 -15.20 14.39 -1.44
N ARG A 269 -15.14 14.33 -2.78
CA ARG A 269 -13.88 14.12 -3.50
C ARG A 269 -13.36 15.45 -3.99
N PHE A 270 -12.09 15.78 -3.72
CA PHE A 270 -11.49 17.03 -4.20
C PHE A 270 -11.63 17.19 -5.71
N ARG A 271 -11.55 16.07 -6.42
CA ARG A 271 -11.79 15.98 -7.85
C ARG A 271 -13.15 16.53 -8.28
N ASP A 272 -14.23 16.18 -7.58
CA ASP A 272 -15.56 16.72 -7.89
C ASP A 272 -15.64 18.22 -7.55
N LEU A 273 -14.98 18.63 -6.46
CA LEU A 273 -14.94 20.02 -5.99
C LEU A 273 -14.12 20.96 -6.88
N ASN A 274 -13.28 20.44 -7.77
CA ASN A 274 -12.48 21.25 -8.69
C ASN A 274 -13.33 22.06 -9.68
N LYS A 275 -14.60 21.69 -9.87
CA LYS A 275 -15.55 22.45 -10.71
C LYS A 275 -16.07 23.73 -10.04
N LEU A 276 -15.78 23.91 -8.76
CA LEU A 276 -16.36 24.95 -7.91
C LEU A 276 -15.26 25.96 -7.57
N GLU A 277 -15.46 27.24 -7.90
CA GLU A 277 -14.47 28.28 -7.60
C GLU A 277 -14.71 28.87 -6.20
N LYS A 278 -15.91 29.41 -5.97
CA LYS A 278 -16.35 29.98 -4.70
C LYS A 278 -17.66 29.33 -4.26
N ILE A 279 -17.69 28.83 -3.03
CA ILE A 279 -18.84 28.14 -2.46
C ILE A 279 -18.86 28.29 -0.94
N SER A 280 -20.03 28.15 -0.34
CA SER A 280 -20.20 28.02 1.11
C SER A 280 -20.15 26.54 1.51
N LEU A 281 -20.00 26.24 2.81
CA LEU A 281 -20.03 24.84 3.26
C LEU A 281 -21.42 24.21 3.05
N GLU A 282 -22.48 24.97 3.34
CA GLU A 282 -23.86 24.53 3.14
C GLU A 282 -24.11 24.15 1.67
N SER A 283 -23.78 25.05 0.73
CA SER A 283 -23.96 24.79 -0.69
C SER A 283 -23.07 23.66 -1.20
N MET A 284 -21.87 23.49 -0.64
CA MET A 284 -20.97 22.38 -0.99
C MET A 284 -21.57 21.02 -0.64
N ILE A 285 -22.21 20.92 0.53
CA ILE A 285 -22.90 19.70 0.96
C ILE A 285 -24.15 19.47 0.10
N LEU A 286 -24.96 20.51 -0.16
CA LEU A 286 -26.20 20.38 -0.92
C LEU A 286 -26.00 20.07 -2.40
N GLN A 287 -24.90 20.50 -3.01
CA GLN A 287 -24.57 20.10 -4.38
C GLN A 287 -24.32 18.60 -4.51
N GLU A 288 -23.70 18.00 -3.48
CA GLU A 288 -23.45 16.57 -3.45
C GLU A 288 -24.65 15.77 -2.93
N TYR A 289 -25.44 16.35 -2.01
CA TYR A 289 -26.57 15.71 -1.36
C TYR A 289 -27.82 16.60 -1.39
N PRO A 290 -28.45 16.82 -2.57
CA PRO A 290 -29.56 17.77 -2.72
C PRO A 290 -30.77 17.43 -1.84
N TYR A 291 -31.03 16.14 -1.60
CA TYR A 291 -32.15 15.66 -0.77
C TYR A 291 -32.06 16.08 0.71
N LEU A 292 -30.94 16.66 1.15
CA LEU A 292 -30.77 17.15 2.52
C LEU A 292 -31.24 18.60 2.72
N GLU A 293 -31.64 19.33 1.67
CA GLU A 293 -31.94 20.77 1.72
C GLU A 293 -32.82 21.19 2.92
N ASN A 294 -33.93 20.49 3.15
CA ASN A 294 -34.88 20.81 4.21
C ASN A 294 -34.43 20.39 5.62
N HIS A 295 -33.43 19.51 5.74
CA HIS A 295 -33.01 18.91 7.01
C HIS A 295 -31.57 19.29 7.40
N LEU A 296 -30.80 19.89 6.48
CA LEU A 296 -29.38 20.16 6.68
C LEU A 296 -29.14 21.07 7.89
N GLY A 297 -29.99 22.08 8.10
CA GLY A 297 -29.92 22.93 9.29
C GLY A 297 -29.97 22.14 10.60
N ASN A 298 -30.87 21.15 10.70
CA ASN A 298 -31.00 20.29 11.89
C ASN A 298 -29.82 19.33 12.02
N ILE A 299 -29.30 18.80 10.91
CA ILE A 299 -28.13 17.91 10.89
C ILE A 299 -26.89 18.65 11.39
N LEU A 300 -26.69 19.91 10.96
CA LEU A 300 -25.52 20.72 11.29
C LEU A 300 -25.54 21.31 12.72
N GLN A 301 -26.65 21.21 13.46
CA GLN A 301 -26.77 21.70 14.85
C GLN A 301 -25.87 20.97 15.85
N ASN A 302 -25.48 19.72 15.56
CA ASN A 302 -24.62 18.91 16.43
C ASN A 302 -23.31 18.54 15.72
N PRO A 303 -22.38 19.49 15.50
CA PRO A 303 -21.14 19.26 14.77
C PRO A 303 -20.30 18.09 15.27
N GLU A 304 -20.28 17.81 16.57
CA GLU A 304 -19.54 16.72 17.20
C GLU A 304 -19.95 15.33 16.73
N ARG A 305 -21.13 15.21 16.11
CA ARG A 305 -21.68 13.98 15.55
C ARG A 305 -21.46 13.86 14.05
N LEU A 306 -20.69 14.76 13.45
CA LEU A 306 -20.44 14.81 12.01
C LEU A 306 -19.01 14.41 11.68
N LEU A 307 -18.86 13.62 10.63
CA LEU A 307 -17.58 13.34 10.00
C LEU A 307 -17.61 13.82 8.54
N LEU A 308 -16.70 14.72 8.20
CA LEU A 308 -16.46 15.14 6.83
C LEU A 308 -15.22 14.43 6.29
N ILE A 309 -15.36 13.78 5.16
CA ILE A 309 -14.29 13.04 4.49
C ILE A 309 -13.97 13.75 3.18
N PHE A 310 -12.71 14.17 2.99
CA PHE A 310 -12.21 14.69 1.72
C PHE A 310 -11.19 13.74 1.10
N ASP A 311 -11.55 13.14 -0.03
CA ASP A 311 -10.68 12.19 -0.74
C ASP A 311 -9.87 12.87 -1.85
N GLY A 312 -8.56 12.63 -1.87
CA GLY A 312 -7.64 12.97 -2.95
C GLY A 312 -7.15 14.42 -2.95
N LEU A 313 -6.54 14.92 -1.87
CA LEU A 313 -5.99 16.29 -1.83
C LEU A 313 -4.92 16.54 -2.92
N ASP A 314 -4.24 15.49 -3.36
CA ASP A 314 -3.34 15.48 -4.53
C ASP A 314 -4.08 15.72 -5.85
N GLU A 315 -5.38 15.46 -5.92
CA GLU A 315 -6.26 15.73 -7.06
C GLU A 315 -6.82 17.17 -7.05
N SER A 316 -6.67 17.94 -5.96
CA SER A 316 -7.20 19.31 -5.84
C SER A 316 -6.42 20.32 -6.69
N VAL A 317 -7.14 21.11 -7.51
CA VAL A 317 -6.58 22.29 -8.21
C VAL A 317 -6.48 23.51 -7.29
N HIS A 318 -7.31 23.55 -6.24
CA HIS A 318 -7.34 24.64 -5.28
C HIS A 318 -6.10 24.65 -4.39
N GLU A 319 -5.55 25.84 -4.14
CA GLU A 319 -4.50 26.02 -3.16
C GLU A 319 -5.07 25.83 -1.75
N ILE A 320 -4.53 24.85 -1.04
CA ILE A 320 -4.91 24.51 0.34
C ILE A 320 -3.66 24.67 1.18
N ASP A 321 -3.57 25.83 1.82
CA ASP A 321 -2.55 26.20 2.78
C ASP A 321 -3.17 26.28 4.18
N PHE A 322 -2.81 25.32 5.04
CA PHE A 322 -3.28 25.28 6.42
C PHE A 322 -2.71 26.41 7.29
N ARG A 323 -1.79 27.23 6.79
CA ARG A 323 -1.33 28.46 7.48
C ARG A 323 -2.30 29.62 7.31
N PHE A 324 -3.18 29.56 6.30
CA PHE A 324 -4.10 30.64 5.96
C PHE A 324 -4.99 31.05 7.14
N SER A 325 -5.21 32.36 7.30
CA SER A 325 -5.85 32.97 8.48
C SER A 325 -7.21 33.61 8.20
N GLN A 326 -7.52 34.03 6.96
CA GLN A 326 -8.80 34.65 6.62
C GLN A 326 -9.88 33.62 6.31
N LEU A 327 -10.42 32.98 7.35
CA LEU A 327 -11.30 31.82 7.21
C LEU A 327 -12.78 32.21 7.32
N PRO A 328 -13.68 31.43 6.69
CA PRO A 328 -15.10 31.58 6.91
C PRO A 328 -15.48 31.19 8.35
N HIS A 329 -16.38 31.96 8.95
CA HIS A 329 -16.93 31.69 10.30
C HIS A 329 -18.39 31.23 10.28
N ASP A 330 -19.06 31.39 9.13
CA ASP A 330 -20.45 30.98 8.90
C ASP A 330 -20.48 29.94 7.77
N ILE A 331 -21.27 28.89 7.95
CA ILE A 331 -21.48 27.82 6.97
C ILE A 331 -22.10 28.34 5.65
N LYS A 332 -22.75 29.50 5.67
CA LYS A 332 -23.34 30.17 4.50
C LYS A 332 -22.39 31.15 3.82
N GLN A 333 -21.25 31.45 4.44
CA GLN A 333 -20.28 32.39 3.89
C GLN A 333 -19.56 31.79 2.67
N VAL A 334 -19.72 32.43 1.51
CA VAL A 334 -19.07 32.01 0.26
C VAL A 334 -17.59 32.39 0.26
N LYS A 335 -16.72 31.39 0.10
CA LYS A 335 -15.26 31.53 -0.01
C LYS A 335 -14.71 30.56 -1.06
N ASN A 336 -13.41 30.62 -1.35
CA ASN A 336 -12.82 29.57 -2.19
C ASN A 336 -12.87 28.21 -1.47
N VAL A 337 -12.91 27.13 -2.24
CA VAL A 337 -12.98 25.75 -1.70
C VAL A 337 -11.87 25.51 -0.68
N GLY A 338 -10.66 25.99 -0.95
CA GLY A 338 -9.52 25.86 -0.04
C GLY A 338 -9.76 26.49 1.33
N ALA A 339 -10.31 27.70 1.43
CA ALA A 339 -10.58 28.33 2.72
C ALA A 339 -11.72 27.65 3.48
N VAL A 340 -12.73 27.08 2.80
CA VAL A 340 -13.79 26.29 3.45
C VAL A 340 -13.18 25.03 4.09
N VAL A 341 -12.34 24.29 3.37
CA VAL A 341 -11.66 23.09 3.88
C VAL A 341 -10.71 23.43 5.04
N VAL A 342 -9.93 24.50 4.92
CA VAL A 342 -9.05 24.95 6.03
C VAL A 342 -9.88 25.44 7.22
N GLY A 343 -11.03 26.08 6.99
CA GLY A 343 -11.96 26.51 8.02
C GLY A 343 -12.51 25.34 8.84
N LEU A 344 -12.85 24.23 8.20
CA LEU A 344 -13.22 22.96 8.85
C LEU A 344 -12.04 22.36 9.62
N ALA A 345 -10.88 22.25 9.00
CA ALA A 345 -9.68 21.68 9.62
C ALA A 345 -9.27 22.45 10.89
N LYS A 346 -9.39 23.78 10.86
CA LYS A 346 -9.12 24.69 11.98
C LYS A 346 -10.30 24.90 12.92
N GLN A 347 -11.45 24.25 12.69
CA GLN A 347 -12.64 24.35 13.53
C GLN A 347 -13.24 25.78 13.59
N PHE A 348 -12.97 26.62 12.59
CA PHE A 348 -13.65 27.90 12.36
C PHE A 348 -15.07 27.69 11.82
N LEU A 349 -15.26 26.59 11.08
CA LEU A 349 -16.56 26.07 10.67
C LEU A 349 -16.86 24.78 11.44
N LEU A 350 -18.13 24.59 11.82
CA LEU A 350 -18.63 23.37 12.49
C LEU A 350 -17.75 22.92 13.67
N LYS A 351 -17.49 23.82 14.63
CA LYS A 351 -16.65 23.53 15.80
C LYS A 351 -17.15 22.28 16.55
N GLY A 352 -16.31 21.27 16.62
CA GLY A 352 -16.58 19.92 17.14
C GLY A 352 -16.53 18.83 16.07
N CYS A 353 -16.67 19.16 14.79
CA CYS A 353 -16.75 18.16 13.73
C CYS A 353 -15.42 17.42 13.51
N SER A 354 -15.54 16.17 13.08
CA SER A 354 -14.41 15.35 12.67
C SER A 354 -14.13 15.49 11.17
N LEU A 355 -12.85 15.48 10.81
CA LEU A 355 -12.34 15.63 9.45
C LEU A 355 -11.37 14.49 9.14
N LEU A 356 -11.58 13.78 8.04
CA LEU A 356 -10.67 12.78 7.50
C LEU A 356 -10.25 13.18 6.08
N MET A 357 -8.97 13.23 5.79
CA MET A 357 -8.48 13.55 4.45
C MET A 357 -7.47 12.54 3.94
N THR A 358 -7.43 12.32 2.64
CA THR A 358 -6.37 11.55 1.98
C THR A 358 -5.49 12.44 1.11
N SER A 359 -4.20 12.10 1.03
CA SER A 359 -3.26 12.72 0.10
C SER A 359 -2.11 11.79 -0.29
N GLN A 360 -1.29 12.21 -1.24
CA GLN A 360 0.01 11.59 -1.52
C GLN A 360 1.12 12.30 -0.73
N PRO A 361 2.20 11.59 -0.35
CA PRO A 361 3.34 12.17 0.37
C PRO A 361 3.86 13.46 -0.28
N ASP A 362 4.06 13.45 -1.60
CA ASP A 362 4.62 14.56 -2.37
C ASP A 362 3.75 15.83 -2.31
N ARG A 363 2.42 15.68 -2.22
CA ARG A 363 1.49 16.82 -2.10
C ARG A 363 1.54 17.46 -0.71
N LEU A 364 1.95 16.69 0.29
CA LEU A 364 2.12 17.14 1.68
C LEU A 364 3.53 17.66 1.95
N ALA A 365 4.51 17.32 1.10
CA ALA A 365 5.88 17.78 1.24
C ALA A 365 5.95 19.31 1.27
N GLY A 366 6.60 19.85 2.31
CA GLY A 366 6.73 21.29 2.50
C GLY A 366 5.48 22.02 3.01
N LYS A 367 4.35 21.33 3.22
CA LYS A 367 3.14 21.91 3.84
C LYS A 367 3.17 21.78 5.36
N ASP A 368 2.67 22.81 6.05
CA ASP A 368 2.41 22.71 7.49
C ASP A 368 1.13 21.88 7.73
N ILE A 369 1.32 20.64 8.13
CA ILE A 369 0.23 19.71 8.46
C ILE A 369 0.07 19.52 9.98
N SER A 370 0.61 20.44 10.79
CA SER A 370 0.57 20.36 12.28
C SER A 370 -0.84 20.39 12.89
N ILE A 371 -1.83 20.80 12.09
CA ILE A 371 -3.25 20.72 12.45
C ILE A 371 -3.74 19.26 12.53
N PHE A 372 -3.21 18.37 11.69
CA PHE A 372 -3.51 16.95 11.72
C PHE A 372 -2.71 16.31 12.85
N LYS A 373 -3.31 16.23 14.04
CA LYS A 373 -2.68 15.57 15.18
C LYS A 373 -2.40 14.10 14.90
N ARG A 374 -3.19 13.48 14.01
CA ARG A 374 -2.97 12.12 13.54
C ARG A 374 -2.73 12.11 12.03
N VAL A 375 -1.56 11.63 11.63
CA VAL A 375 -1.17 11.39 10.24
C VAL A 375 -0.80 9.91 10.12
N LEU A 376 -1.38 9.22 9.14
CA LEU A 376 -1.27 7.78 8.97
C LEU A 376 -0.83 7.44 7.56
N GLU A 377 0.11 6.51 7.40
CA GLU A 377 0.49 5.96 6.09
C GLU A 377 -0.24 4.65 5.84
N VAL A 378 -0.86 4.49 4.68
CA VAL A 378 -1.39 3.20 4.23
C VAL A 378 -0.22 2.31 3.80
N ILE A 379 -0.06 1.17 4.46
CA ILE A 379 1.08 0.26 4.26
C ILE A 379 0.86 -0.70 3.08
N GLY A 380 -0.39 -0.95 2.69
CA GLY A 380 -0.76 -1.92 1.67
C GLY A 380 -1.20 -3.27 2.25
N PHE A 381 -1.21 -4.30 1.42
CA PHE A 381 -1.51 -5.69 1.78
C PHE A 381 -0.33 -6.34 2.50
N LEU A 382 -0.56 -6.99 3.64
CA LEU A 382 0.41 -7.95 4.17
C LEU A 382 0.29 -9.27 3.41
N PRO A 383 1.19 -10.25 3.64
CA PRO A 383 1.13 -11.57 3.00
C PRO A 383 -0.24 -12.24 3.08
N LYS A 384 -0.98 -12.05 4.18
CA LYS A 384 -2.34 -12.57 4.34
C LYS A 384 -3.33 -11.89 3.39
N GLU A 385 -3.36 -10.55 3.37
CA GLU A 385 -4.27 -9.79 2.51
C GLU A 385 -3.95 -10.03 1.03
N SER A 386 -2.68 -10.08 0.63
CA SER A 386 -2.29 -10.41 -0.74
C SER A 386 -2.78 -11.81 -1.13
N ARG A 387 -2.65 -12.80 -0.22
CA ARG A 387 -3.15 -14.17 -0.45
C ARG A 387 -4.66 -14.19 -0.64
N LEU A 388 -5.41 -13.61 0.29
CA LEU A 388 -6.86 -13.55 0.22
C LEU A 388 -7.33 -12.79 -1.04
N TYR A 389 -6.55 -11.79 -1.48
CA TYR A 389 -6.90 -10.97 -2.64
C TYR A 389 -6.78 -11.80 -3.91
N ILE A 390 -5.69 -12.56 -4.02
CA ILE A 390 -5.48 -13.52 -5.12
C ILE A 390 -6.59 -14.58 -5.11
N GLU A 391 -6.92 -15.15 -3.97
CA GLU A 391 -8.02 -16.13 -3.84
C GLU A 391 -9.35 -15.57 -4.36
N ARG A 392 -9.71 -14.35 -3.94
CA ARG A 392 -10.91 -13.63 -4.41
C ARG A 392 -10.83 -13.14 -5.85
N PHE A 393 -9.64 -12.84 -6.36
CA PHE A 393 -9.50 -12.41 -7.76
C PHE A 393 -9.79 -13.56 -8.71
N PHE A 394 -9.26 -14.74 -8.41
CA PHE A 394 -9.39 -15.91 -9.27
C PHE A 394 -10.70 -16.66 -9.07
N MET A 395 -11.29 -16.60 -7.86
CA MET A 395 -12.50 -17.33 -7.48
C MET A 395 -12.40 -18.84 -7.78
N ASN A 396 -11.18 -19.37 -7.80
CA ASN A 396 -10.87 -20.77 -8.08
C ASN A 396 -9.63 -21.17 -7.28
N LYS A 397 -9.83 -22.07 -6.32
CA LYS A 397 -8.79 -22.46 -5.35
C LYS A 397 -7.55 -23.05 -6.01
N GLU A 398 -7.71 -23.92 -7.02
CA GLU A 398 -6.59 -24.56 -7.71
C GLU A 398 -5.74 -23.54 -8.48
N ILE A 399 -6.38 -22.62 -9.20
CA ILE A 399 -5.69 -21.54 -9.92
C ILE A 399 -5.00 -20.61 -8.94
N SER A 400 -5.68 -20.24 -7.85
CA SER A 400 -5.11 -19.41 -6.79
C SER A 400 -3.87 -20.05 -6.18
N GLU A 401 -3.90 -21.34 -5.87
CA GLU A 401 -2.75 -22.07 -5.31
C GLU A 401 -1.56 -22.09 -6.29
N LYS A 402 -1.81 -22.33 -7.58
CA LYS A 402 -0.75 -22.27 -8.62
C LYS A 402 -0.14 -20.87 -8.74
N VAL A 403 -0.97 -19.82 -8.76
CA VAL A 403 -0.51 -18.42 -8.82
C VAL A 403 0.28 -18.05 -7.56
N LEU A 404 -0.20 -18.45 -6.37
CA LEU A 404 0.50 -18.20 -5.10
C LEU A 404 1.84 -18.92 -5.03
N GLY A 405 1.92 -20.16 -5.52
CA GLY A 405 3.18 -20.91 -5.61
C GLY A 405 4.19 -20.19 -6.50
N PHE A 406 3.77 -19.82 -7.71
CA PHE A 406 4.58 -19.05 -8.65
C PHE A 406 5.09 -17.72 -8.06
N LEU A 407 4.22 -16.95 -7.42
CA LEU A 407 4.62 -15.68 -6.80
C LEU A 407 5.57 -15.90 -5.62
N ARG A 408 5.38 -16.95 -4.81
CA ARG A 408 6.30 -17.23 -3.69
C ARG A 408 7.73 -17.45 -4.17
N GLU A 409 7.89 -18.18 -5.28
CA GLU A 409 9.16 -18.43 -5.97
C GLU A 409 9.69 -17.17 -6.66
N ASN A 410 8.83 -16.37 -7.27
CA ASN A 410 9.18 -15.09 -7.89
C ASN A 410 9.09 -13.93 -6.88
N GLY A 411 10.14 -13.75 -6.07
CA GLY A 411 10.18 -12.71 -5.05
C GLY A 411 10.15 -11.28 -5.60
N VAL A 412 10.51 -11.04 -6.87
CA VAL A 412 10.37 -9.71 -7.50
C VAL A 412 8.90 -9.36 -7.64
N LEU A 413 8.11 -10.19 -8.33
CA LEU A 413 6.68 -9.93 -8.50
C LEU A 413 5.94 -9.95 -7.16
N TYR A 414 6.29 -10.88 -6.27
CA TYR A 414 5.71 -10.94 -4.92
C TYR A 414 5.94 -9.66 -4.12
N THR A 415 7.12 -9.06 -4.24
CA THR A 415 7.45 -7.81 -3.54
C THR A 415 6.52 -6.67 -3.93
N PHE A 416 5.92 -6.66 -5.12
CA PHE A 416 4.97 -5.63 -5.53
C PHE A 416 3.50 -5.96 -5.17
N CYS A 417 3.20 -7.20 -4.77
CA CYS A 417 1.84 -7.61 -4.37
C CYS A 417 1.33 -6.92 -3.10
N TYR A 418 2.18 -6.23 -2.33
CA TYR A 418 1.72 -5.40 -1.22
C TYR A 418 0.88 -4.21 -1.70
N ASN A 419 1.14 -3.69 -2.90
CA ASN A 419 0.34 -2.60 -3.45
C ASN A 419 -0.88 -3.19 -4.17
N PRO A 420 -2.12 -2.86 -3.76
CA PRO A 420 -3.33 -3.44 -4.35
C PRO A 420 -3.43 -3.26 -5.86
N SER A 421 -3.04 -2.11 -6.39
CA SER A 421 -3.07 -1.87 -7.84
C SER A 421 -2.07 -2.75 -8.59
N TYR A 422 -0.86 -2.96 -8.07
CA TYR A 422 0.11 -3.85 -8.74
C TYR A 422 -0.28 -5.31 -8.57
N CYS A 423 -0.80 -5.71 -7.41
CA CYS A 423 -1.36 -7.05 -7.22
C CYS A 423 -2.47 -7.33 -8.26
N TRP A 424 -3.32 -6.34 -8.56
CA TRP A 424 -4.33 -6.44 -9.62
C TRP A 424 -3.72 -6.61 -11.02
N ILE A 425 -2.68 -5.84 -11.39
CA ILE A 425 -1.98 -5.99 -12.69
C ILE A 425 -1.38 -7.39 -12.79
N ILE A 426 -0.66 -7.83 -11.75
CA ILE A 426 -0.04 -9.15 -11.67
C ILE A 426 -1.10 -10.24 -11.86
N CYS A 427 -2.19 -10.19 -11.10
CA CYS A 427 -3.26 -11.18 -11.20
C CYS A 427 -3.91 -11.17 -12.59
N THR A 428 -4.08 -9.99 -13.20
CA THR A 428 -4.66 -9.84 -14.54
C THR A 428 -3.79 -10.53 -15.59
N VAL A 429 -2.48 -10.26 -15.60
CA VAL A 429 -1.54 -10.89 -16.55
C VAL A 429 -1.44 -12.39 -16.28
N LEU A 430 -1.25 -12.82 -15.03
CA LEU A 430 -1.15 -14.23 -14.66
C LEU A 430 -2.42 -15.02 -14.97
N SER A 431 -3.59 -14.37 -15.00
CA SER A 431 -4.84 -15.05 -15.29
C SER A 431 -4.88 -15.75 -16.63
N LYS A 432 -4.17 -15.24 -17.65
CA LYS A 432 -4.13 -15.88 -18.96
C LYS A 432 -3.32 -17.17 -18.96
N PHE A 433 -2.21 -17.19 -18.22
CA PHE A 433 -1.33 -18.35 -18.13
C PHE A 433 -1.96 -19.50 -17.33
N PHE A 434 -2.71 -19.17 -16.26
CA PHE A 434 -3.28 -20.20 -15.38
C PHE A 434 -4.75 -20.54 -15.67
N LYS A 435 -5.51 -19.71 -16.39
CA LYS A 435 -6.89 -20.05 -16.84
C LYS A 435 -6.94 -20.71 -18.21
N GLY A 436 -5.81 -20.81 -18.92
CA GLY A 436 -5.61 -21.36 -20.26
C GLY A 436 -6.85 -21.69 -21.09
N GLN A 437 -7.12 -20.90 -22.13
CA GLN A 437 -7.72 -21.47 -23.32
C GLN A 437 -6.64 -22.26 -24.07
N PRO A 438 -6.91 -23.50 -24.52
CA PRO A 438 -6.03 -24.18 -25.46
C PRO A 438 -6.15 -23.48 -26.82
N ASN A 439 -5.15 -22.70 -27.21
CA ASN A 439 -5.05 -22.27 -28.60
C ASN A 439 -4.31 -23.36 -29.36
N ASN A 440 -5.02 -23.96 -30.32
CA ASN A 440 -4.56 -25.03 -31.21
C ASN A 440 -3.57 -24.56 -32.30
N ASP A 441 -3.09 -23.32 -32.23
CA ASP A 441 -2.14 -22.78 -33.19
C ASP A 441 -0.78 -22.72 -32.51
N GLY A 442 0.21 -23.43 -33.06
CA GLY A 442 1.55 -23.64 -32.50
C GLY A 442 2.44 -22.39 -32.31
N GLN A 443 1.86 -21.25 -31.92
CA GLN A 443 2.58 -20.12 -31.36
C GLN A 443 3.03 -20.49 -29.94
N LEU A 444 4.35 -20.39 -29.73
CA LEU A 444 5.01 -20.55 -28.44
C LEU A 444 4.21 -19.85 -27.35
N MET A 445 3.74 -20.61 -26.34
CA MET A 445 3.23 -20.00 -25.11
C MET A 445 4.28 -19.01 -24.61
N PRO A 446 3.93 -17.74 -24.32
CA PRO A 446 4.86 -16.89 -23.62
C PRO A 446 5.18 -17.58 -22.29
N SER A 447 6.47 -17.72 -21.95
CA SER A 447 6.85 -18.21 -20.63
C SER A 447 6.27 -17.28 -19.56
N LEU A 448 5.94 -17.83 -18.39
CA LEU A 448 5.52 -17.03 -17.24
C LEU A 448 6.49 -15.85 -17.01
N PRO A 449 5.99 -14.62 -16.78
CA PRO A 449 6.84 -13.44 -16.67
C PRO A 449 7.71 -13.54 -15.42
N LYS A 450 9.03 -13.56 -15.60
CA LYS A 450 10.00 -13.57 -14.49
C LYS A 450 10.30 -12.17 -13.98
N THR A 451 10.22 -11.18 -14.86
CA THR A 451 10.63 -9.79 -14.60
C THR A 451 9.45 -8.83 -14.66
N LEU A 452 9.62 -7.61 -14.12
CA LEU A 452 8.61 -6.56 -14.27
C LEU A 452 8.44 -6.19 -15.74
N THR A 453 9.53 -6.13 -16.50
CA THR A 453 9.48 -5.81 -17.92
C THR A 453 8.61 -6.81 -18.67
N GLN A 454 8.82 -8.12 -18.44
CA GLN A 454 7.99 -9.16 -19.05
C GLN A 454 6.52 -9.06 -18.62
N LEU A 455 6.26 -8.75 -17.35
CA LEU A 455 4.90 -8.54 -16.85
C LEU A 455 4.20 -7.38 -17.57
N PHE A 456 4.85 -6.21 -17.65
CA PHE A 456 4.27 -5.02 -18.28
C PHE A 456 4.17 -5.15 -19.79
N THR A 457 5.13 -5.82 -20.43
CA THR A 457 5.03 -6.23 -21.83
C THR A 457 3.78 -7.10 -22.06
N GLY A 458 3.56 -8.11 -21.22
CA GLY A 458 2.34 -8.93 -21.25
C GLY A 458 1.07 -8.09 -21.06
N PHE A 459 1.08 -7.12 -20.14
CA PHE A 459 -0.04 -6.20 -19.94
C PHE A 459 -0.32 -5.33 -21.18
N ILE A 460 0.71 -4.78 -21.84
CA ILE A 460 0.54 -4.00 -23.09
C ILE A 460 -0.01 -4.89 -24.20
N VAL A 461 0.57 -6.08 -24.41
CA VAL A 461 0.08 -7.07 -25.37
C VAL A 461 -1.40 -7.38 -25.11
N ASP A 462 -1.78 -7.55 -23.85
CA ASP A 462 -3.16 -7.81 -23.46
C ASP A 462 -4.12 -6.68 -23.81
N VAL A 463 -3.71 -5.44 -23.58
CA VAL A 463 -4.49 -4.25 -23.95
C VAL A 463 -4.63 -4.15 -25.47
N LEU A 464 -3.52 -4.33 -26.21
CA LEU A 464 -3.51 -4.23 -27.67
C LEU A 464 -4.35 -5.35 -28.33
N ALA A 465 -4.25 -6.58 -27.83
CA ALA A 465 -5.01 -7.71 -28.36
C ALA A 465 -6.53 -7.53 -28.18
N LYS A 466 -6.98 -6.99 -27.04
CA LYS A 466 -8.41 -6.75 -26.74
C LYS A 466 -9.06 -5.74 -27.67
N HIS A 467 -8.32 -4.71 -28.08
CA HIS A 467 -8.87 -3.63 -28.89
C HIS A 467 -8.73 -3.88 -30.40
N SER A 468 -8.08 -4.99 -30.81
CA SER A 468 -7.92 -5.45 -32.21
C SER A 468 -7.66 -4.29 -33.19
N LEU A 469 -6.65 -3.48 -32.88
CA LEU A 469 -6.33 -2.27 -33.63
C LEU A 469 -5.32 -2.51 -34.74
N ASP A 470 -5.40 -1.65 -35.75
CA ASP A 470 -4.34 -1.48 -36.74
C ASP A 470 -3.01 -1.18 -36.04
N LYS A 471 -2.02 -2.03 -36.31
CA LYS A 471 -0.64 -1.94 -35.81
C LYS A 471 -0.03 -0.55 -36.01
N ILE A 472 -0.34 0.13 -37.11
CA ILE A 472 0.15 1.49 -37.39
C ILE A 472 -0.46 2.49 -36.41
N LYS A 473 -1.76 2.39 -36.13
CA LYS A 473 -2.45 3.28 -35.17
C LYS A 473 -2.00 3.01 -33.74
N ALA A 474 -1.82 1.75 -33.37
CA ALA A 474 -1.29 1.35 -32.08
C ALA A 474 0.13 1.90 -31.88
N ARG A 475 1.02 1.69 -32.86
CA ARG A 475 2.38 2.22 -32.82
C ARG A 475 2.38 3.75 -32.70
N SER A 476 1.61 4.44 -33.55
CA SER A 476 1.52 5.91 -33.54
C SER A 476 1.08 6.45 -32.17
N LEU A 477 0.00 5.89 -31.59
CA LEU A 477 -0.46 6.32 -30.27
C LEU A 477 0.58 6.02 -29.17
N LEU A 478 1.16 4.82 -29.16
CA LEU A 478 2.17 4.43 -28.16
C LEU A 478 3.45 5.26 -28.28
N THR A 479 3.82 5.69 -29.49
CA THR A 479 4.91 6.66 -29.69
C THR A 479 4.58 8.00 -29.04
N SER A 480 3.40 8.57 -29.34
CA SER A 480 2.98 9.86 -28.80
C SER A 480 2.88 9.85 -27.27
N ILE A 481 2.17 8.86 -26.69
CA ILE A 481 2.05 8.77 -25.23
C ILE A 481 3.37 8.35 -24.57
N GLY A 482 4.22 7.58 -25.26
CA GLY A 482 5.52 7.16 -24.77
C GLY A 482 6.50 8.32 -24.62
N TRP A 483 6.57 9.22 -25.60
CA TRP A 483 7.37 10.45 -25.47
C TRP A 483 6.82 11.40 -24.42
N MET A 484 5.49 11.49 -24.29
CA MET A 484 4.88 12.25 -23.20
C MET A 484 5.20 11.62 -21.82
N ALA A 485 5.22 10.30 -21.73
CA ALA A 485 5.59 9.56 -20.53
C ALA A 485 7.06 9.82 -20.17
N GLU A 486 7.97 9.76 -21.15
CA GLU A 486 9.40 10.07 -21.01
C GLU A 486 9.58 11.49 -20.48
N HIS A 487 8.94 12.47 -21.11
CA HIS A 487 8.94 13.84 -20.63
C HIS A 487 8.44 13.94 -19.18
N GLY A 488 7.40 13.19 -18.85
CA GLY A 488 6.88 13.12 -17.49
C GLY A 488 7.86 12.53 -16.48
N VAL A 489 8.56 11.44 -16.83
CA VAL A 489 9.59 10.84 -15.97
C VAL A 489 10.75 11.81 -15.79
N MET A 490 11.24 12.41 -16.87
CA MET A 490 12.39 13.29 -16.83
C MET A 490 12.14 14.60 -16.09
N ASN A 491 10.92 15.13 -16.15
CA ASN A 491 10.55 16.42 -15.54
C ASN A 491 9.70 16.27 -14.26
N HIS A 492 9.54 15.04 -13.74
CA HIS A 492 8.71 14.76 -12.57
C HIS A 492 7.25 15.23 -12.72
N VAL A 493 6.69 15.09 -13.93
CA VAL A 493 5.31 15.44 -14.26
C VAL A 493 4.46 14.18 -14.32
N THR A 494 3.37 14.18 -13.55
CA THR A 494 2.39 13.08 -13.46
C THR A 494 1.00 13.46 -13.97
N LYS A 495 0.76 14.76 -14.21
CA LYS A 495 -0.48 15.30 -14.76
C LYS A 495 -0.19 16.11 -16.01
N PHE A 496 -0.94 15.82 -17.08
CA PHE A 496 -0.75 16.39 -18.40
C PHE A 496 -2.01 17.14 -18.82
N GLY A 497 -1.90 18.42 -19.20
CA GLY A 497 -3.04 19.17 -19.71
C GLY A 497 -3.36 18.82 -21.16
N LYS A 498 -4.53 19.21 -21.66
CA LYS A 498 -4.89 19.07 -23.09
C LYS A 498 -3.83 19.66 -24.02
N GLN A 499 -3.27 20.81 -23.65
CA GLN A 499 -2.19 21.46 -24.41
C GLN A 499 -0.95 20.56 -24.53
N THR A 500 -0.58 19.87 -23.45
CA THR A 500 0.55 18.91 -23.47
C THR A 500 0.24 17.72 -24.37
N LEU A 501 -0.97 17.16 -24.29
CA LEU A 501 -1.37 16.07 -25.19
C LEU A 501 -1.31 16.49 -26.66
N SER A 502 -1.73 17.72 -26.98
CA SER A 502 -1.61 18.28 -28.33
C SER A 502 -0.16 18.49 -28.75
N GLN A 503 0.73 18.96 -27.86
CA GLN A 503 2.16 19.11 -28.14
C GLN A 503 2.84 17.78 -28.49
N PHE A 504 2.42 16.68 -27.85
CA PHE A 504 2.91 15.33 -28.14
C PHE A 504 2.11 14.59 -29.22
N ASN A 505 1.15 15.25 -29.89
CA ASN A 505 0.30 14.65 -30.92
C ASN A 505 -0.44 13.38 -30.44
N VAL A 506 -0.99 13.41 -29.22
CA VAL A 506 -1.78 12.30 -28.67
C VAL A 506 -3.19 12.34 -29.25
N ASP A 507 -3.61 11.23 -29.90
CA ASP A 507 -4.98 11.07 -30.37
C ASP A 507 -5.95 10.84 -29.19
N MET A 508 -6.61 11.93 -28.77
CA MET A 508 -7.59 11.92 -27.67
C MET A 508 -8.87 11.14 -28.00
N ALA A 509 -9.16 10.86 -29.28
CA ALA A 509 -10.32 10.08 -29.69
C ALA A 509 -10.04 8.57 -29.70
N SER A 510 -8.79 8.17 -29.47
CA SER A 510 -8.40 6.76 -29.47
C SER A 510 -9.05 5.97 -28.34
N LYS A 511 -9.65 4.82 -28.69
CA LYS A 511 -10.23 3.87 -27.72
C LYS A 511 -9.18 3.22 -26.81
N LEU A 512 -7.89 3.28 -27.16
CA LEU A 512 -6.79 2.81 -26.32
C LEU A 512 -6.37 3.80 -25.25
N LEU A 513 -6.60 5.10 -25.44
CA LEU A 513 -6.12 6.10 -24.50
C LEU A 513 -6.66 5.86 -23.07
N PRO A 514 -7.94 5.50 -22.86
CA PRO A 514 -8.48 5.16 -21.53
C PRO A 514 -7.86 3.92 -20.87
N GLU A 515 -7.17 3.06 -21.63
CA GLU A 515 -6.49 1.87 -21.10
C GLU A 515 -5.14 2.21 -20.45
N PHE A 516 -4.57 3.38 -20.79
CA PHE A 516 -3.27 3.84 -20.28
C PHE A 516 -3.39 5.08 -19.41
N MET A 517 -4.37 5.93 -19.69
CA MET A 517 -4.54 7.23 -19.05
C MET A 517 -5.97 7.42 -18.53
N LYS A 518 -6.04 8.08 -17.38
CA LYS A 518 -7.28 8.58 -16.80
C LYS A 518 -7.47 10.04 -17.16
N GLU A 519 -8.64 10.39 -17.67
CA GLU A 519 -9.06 11.78 -17.88
C GLU A 519 -9.70 12.34 -16.60
N TYR A 520 -9.31 13.56 -16.25
CA TYR A 520 -9.88 14.40 -15.20
C TYR A 520 -10.55 15.60 -15.86
N THR A 521 -11.86 15.53 -16.00
CA THR A 521 -12.69 16.50 -16.71
C THR A 521 -13.03 17.72 -15.86
N HIS A 522 -12.06 18.59 -15.53
CA HIS A 522 -12.31 19.79 -14.68
C HIS A 522 -11.79 21.12 -15.27
N PHE A 523 -12.32 22.22 -14.74
CA PHE A 523 -12.11 23.60 -15.17
C PHE A 523 -10.72 24.13 -14.75
N PRO A 524 -10.03 25.01 -15.53
CA PRO A 524 -10.44 25.51 -16.85
C PRO A 524 -10.14 24.56 -18.02
N GLU A 525 -9.30 23.53 -17.84
CA GLU A 525 -8.97 22.54 -18.89
C GLU A 525 -8.84 21.13 -18.32
N ALA A 526 -9.29 20.12 -19.10
CA ALA A 526 -9.13 18.73 -18.70
C ALA A 526 -7.64 18.36 -18.58
N SER A 527 -7.34 17.52 -17.59
CA SER A 527 -6.00 16.97 -17.38
C SER A 527 -6.04 15.45 -17.42
N PHE A 528 -4.91 14.83 -17.71
CA PHE A 528 -4.76 13.39 -17.86
C PHE A 528 -3.62 12.92 -16.95
N SER A 529 -3.75 11.73 -16.36
CA SER A 529 -2.62 11.03 -15.72
C SER A 529 -2.55 9.60 -16.23
N PHE A 530 -1.37 9.00 -16.24
CA PHE A 530 -1.28 7.55 -16.42
C PHE A 530 -2.03 6.83 -15.29
N LEU A 531 -2.60 5.65 -15.59
CA LEU A 531 -3.31 4.84 -14.60
C LEU A 531 -2.40 4.44 -13.44
N HIS A 532 -1.12 4.16 -13.74
CA HIS A 532 -0.11 3.81 -12.74
C HIS A 532 1.24 4.47 -13.05
N PRO A 533 1.99 4.94 -12.04
CA PRO A 533 3.33 5.49 -12.24
C PRO A 533 4.30 4.51 -12.92
N ILE A 534 4.25 3.21 -12.58
CA ILE A 534 5.06 2.20 -13.26
C ILE A 534 4.72 2.13 -14.76
N SER A 535 3.43 2.22 -15.12
CA SER A 535 3.02 2.22 -16.52
C SER A 535 3.61 3.42 -17.26
N GLN A 536 3.69 4.59 -16.62
CA GLN A 536 4.37 5.75 -17.18
C GLN A 536 5.87 5.47 -17.40
N GLU A 537 6.58 4.92 -16.42
CA GLU A 537 8.00 4.59 -16.57
C GLU A 537 8.25 3.50 -17.62
N PHE A 538 7.38 2.51 -17.72
CA PHE A 538 7.45 1.46 -18.74
C PHE A 538 7.23 2.02 -20.15
N LEU A 539 6.18 2.83 -20.35
CA LEU A 539 5.90 3.46 -21.65
C LEU A 539 7.03 4.43 -22.06
N ALA A 540 7.61 5.14 -21.09
CA ALA A 540 8.80 5.97 -21.29
C ALA A 540 10.01 5.15 -21.76
N ALA A 541 10.26 3.97 -21.19
CA ALA A 541 11.35 3.09 -21.64
C ALA A 541 11.05 2.51 -23.03
N MET A 542 9.82 2.05 -23.24
CA MET A 542 9.39 1.40 -24.48
C MET A 542 9.49 2.31 -25.70
N VAL A 543 9.25 3.63 -25.55
CA VAL A 543 9.31 4.55 -26.69
C VAL A 543 10.70 4.61 -27.34
N HIS A 544 11.78 4.41 -26.57
CA HIS A 544 13.14 4.39 -27.13
C HIS A 544 13.41 3.19 -28.05
N TYR A 545 12.58 2.14 -27.96
CA TYR A 545 12.62 1.00 -28.86
C TYR A 545 11.67 1.15 -30.05
N ILE A 546 10.57 1.91 -29.88
CA ILE A 546 9.58 2.18 -30.93
C ILE A 546 10.05 3.31 -31.87
N ASP A 547 10.58 4.40 -31.34
CA ASP A 547 11.04 5.58 -32.06
C ASP A 547 12.50 5.86 -31.72
N TYR A 548 13.37 4.93 -32.10
CA TYR A 548 14.77 4.96 -31.69
C TYR A 548 15.51 6.17 -32.25
N SER A 549 16.21 6.85 -31.35
CA SER A 549 17.17 7.91 -31.63
C SER A 549 18.29 7.81 -30.60
N PRO A 550 19.56 7.59 -31.02
CA PRO A 550 20.68 7.50 -30.09
C PRO A 550 20.78 8.74 -29.22
N GLU A 551 20.65 9.93 -29.81
CA GLU A 551 20.74 11.21 -29.09
C GLU A 551 19.69 11.32 -27.97
N LYS A 552 18.42 10.98 -28.26
CA LYS A 552 17.36 10.98 -27.26
C LYS A 552 17.63 9.95 -26.16
N LEU A 553 17.99 8.72 -26.53
CA LEU A 553 18.28 7.65 -25.58
C LEU A 553 19.43 8.03 -24.62
N TYR A 554 20.57 8.48 -25.14
CA TYR A 554 21.71 8.88 -24.32
C TYR A 554 21.38 10.09 -23.42
N SER A 555 20.59 11.05 -23.92
CA SER A 555 20.09 12.17 -23.12
C SER A 555 19.24 11.70 -21.94
N SER A 556 18.28 10.81 -22.20
CA SER A 556 17.39 10.23 -21.19
C SER A 556 18.16 9.39 -20.16
N LEU A 557 19.11 8.54 -20.60
CA LEU A 557 19.98 7.75 -19.71
C LEU A 557 20.82 8.65 -18.78
N LYS A 558 21.45 9.69 -19.34
CA LYS A 558 22.27 10.65 -18.58
C LYS A 558 21.43 11.41 -17.55
N ARG A 559 20.25 11.90 -17.96
CA ARG A 559 19.33 12.63 -17.08
C ARG A 559 18.80 11.72 -15.97
N ALA A 560 18.35 10.53 -16.32
CA ALA A 560 17.90 9.51 -15.37
C ALA A 560 18.98 9.18 -14.31
N LYS A 561 20.24 8.99 -14.72
CA LYS A 561 21.36 8.71 -13.80
C LYS A 561 21.66 9.88 -12.84
N SER A 562 21.35 11.11 -13.25
CA SER A 562 21.65 12.32 -12.45
C SER A 562 20.71 12.51 -11.25
N PHE A 563 19.60 11.78 -11.18
CA PHE A 563 18.65 11.89 -10.08
C PHE A 563 19.22 11.34 -8.77
N LYS A 564 19.09 12.11 -7.68
CA LYS A 564 19.70 11.79 -6.38
C LYS A 564 18.99 10.68 -5.59
N ASP A 565 17.76 10.32 -5.98
CA ASP A 565 16.84 9.53 -5.14
C ASP A 565 16.25 8.30 -5.86
N ASN A 566 16.99 7.67 -6.78
CA ASN A 566 16.49 6.54 -7.58
C ASN A 566 15.18 6.84 -8.37
N TYR A 567 14.80 8.13 -8.54
CA TYR A 567 14.26 8.71 -9.80
C TYR A 567 13.53 7.71 -10.70
N SER A 568 14.39 7.17 -11.53
CA SER A 568 14.19 6.49 -12.78
C SER A 568 14.68 5.04 -12.69
N GLU A 569 14.78 4.47 -11.48
CA GLU A 569 15.30 3.12 -11.31
C GLU A 569 14.46 2.10 -12.07
N LEU A 570 13.13 2.21 -12.05
CA LEU A 570 12.26 1.35 -12.85
C LEU A 570 12.38 1.67 -14.35
N PHE A 571 12.36 2.94 -14.75
CA PHE A 571 12.63 3.34 -16.14
C PHE A 571 13.92 2.73 -16.72
N LEU A 572 15.04 2.86 -16.00
CA LEU A 572 16.34 2.30 -16.40
C LEU A 572 16.31 0.77 -16.44
N SER A 573 15.63 0.14 -15.48
CA SER A 573 15.52 -1.32 -15.44
C SER A 573 14.62 -1.85 -16.57
N PHE A 574 13.57 -1.13 -16.94
CA PHE A 574 12.74 -1.42 -18.12
C PHE A 574 13.51 -1.26 -19.44
N LEU A 575 14.38 -0.25 -19.55
CA LEU A 575 15.27 -0.15 -20.70
C LEU A 575 16.12 -1.42 -20.82
N CYS A 576 16.75 -1.88 -19.73
CA CYS A 576 17.54 -3.12 -19.75
C CYS A 576 16.70 -4.37 -20.05
N GLY A 577 15.51 -4.50 -19.45
CA GLY A 577 14.66 -5.65 -19.71
C GLY A 577 14.13 -5.71 -21.14
N LEU A 578 13.88 -4.56 -21.78
CA LEU A 578 13.48 -4.50 -23.20
C LEU A 578 14.65 -4.75 -24.15
N SER A 579 15.89 -4.77 -23.65
CA SER A 579 17.06 -5.21 -24.44
C SER A 579 17.10 -6.73 -24.59
N ASP A 580 16.37 -7.48 -23.76
CA ASP A 580 16.19 -8.92 -23.98
C ASP A 580 15.35 -9.17 -25.23
N ILE A 581 15.93 -9.93 -26.17
CA ILE A 581 15.29 -10.20 -27.46
C ILE A 581 13.96 -10.91 -27.28
N SER A 582 13.88 -11.89 -26.36
CA SER A 582 12.66 -12.67 -26.15
C SER A 582 11.51 -11.82 -25.62
N THR A 583 11.82 -10.85 -24.77
CA THR A 583 10.86 -9.89 -24.23
C THR A 583 10.42 -8.91 -25.31
N ARG A 584 11.36 -8.30 -26.03
CA ARG A 584 11.06 -7.29 -27.06
C ARG A 584 10.22 -7.84 -28.21
N THR A 585 10.55 -9.02 -28.73
CA THR A 585 9.86 -9.61 -29.89
C THR A 585 8.38 -9.91 -29.63
N THR A 586 7.95 -10.02 -28.37
CA THR A 586 6.52 -10.24 -28.04
C THR A 586 5.62 -9.05 -28.39
N LEU A 587 6.18 -7.85 -28.54
CA LEU A 587 5.45 -6.63 -28.90
C LEU A 587 5.35 -6.42 -30.42
N GLU A 588 6.26 -7.01 -31.20
CA GLU A 588 6.38 -6.81 -32.65
C GLU A 588 5.14 -7.23 -33.47
N PRO A 589 4.35 -8.26 -33.08
CA PRO A 589 3.08 -8.55 -33.74
C PRO A 589 2.09 -7.38 -33.73
N TYR A 590 2.14 -6.54 -32.69
CA TYR A 590 1.20 -5.43 -32.48
C TYR A 590 1.76 -4.07 -32.83
N LEU A 591 3.09 -3.88 -32.72
CA LEU A 591 3.75 -2.59 -32.89
C LEU A 591 4.71 -2.54 -34.08
N GLY A 592 5.12 -3.70 -34.60
CA GLY A 592 6.21 -3.79 -35.57
C GLY A 592 7.57 -3.76 -34.95
N ASP A 593 8.56 -3.84 -35.82
CA ASP A 593 9.94 -4.05 -35.43
C ASP A 593 10.36 -2.98 -34.41
N LEU A 594 11.01 -3.46 -33.37
CA LEU A 594 11.56 -2.64 -32.29
C LEU A 594 13.08 -2.65 -32.42
N SER A 595 13.69 -1.49 -32.18
CA SER A 595 15.10 -1.25 -32.53
C SER A 595 16.07 -2.21 -31.80
N SER A 596 16.81 -3.01 -32.58
CA SER A 596 17.98 -3.77 -32.12
C SER A 596 19.11 -2.87 -31.65
N ASP A 597 19.29 -1.74 -32.33
CA ASP A 597 20.35 -0.78 -32.05
C ASP A 597 20.14 -0.11 -30.69
N ALA A 598 18.88 0.16 -30.33
CA ALA A 598 18.52 0.64 -28.99
C ALA A 598 18.95 -0.35 -27.90
N ALA A 599 18.75 -1.65 -28.10
CA ALA A 599 19.20 -2.66 -27.15
C ALA A 599 20.73 -2.66 -27.03
N GLN A 600 21.45 -2.58 -28.15
CA GLN A 600 22.91 -2.56 -28.15
C GLN A 600 23.47 -1.34 -27.40
N ASP A 601 22.88 -0.16 -27.61
CA ASP A 601 23.24 1.06 -26.88
C ASP A 601 22.98 0.94 -25.37
N VAL A 602 21.82 0.38 -24.98
CA VAL A 602 21.49 0.16 -23.56
C VAL A 602 22.44 -0.83 -22.90
N LEU A 603 22.80 -1.93 -23.58
CA LEU A 603 23.79 -2.90 -23.09
C LEU A 603 25.16 -2.25 -22.93
N THR A 604 25.60 -1.47 -23.90
CA THR A 604 26.86 -0.72 -23.85
C THR A 604 26.89 0.25 -22.66
N TRP A 605 25.80 0.97 -22.43
CA TRP A 605 25.66 1.83 -21.25
C TRP A 605 25.70 1.03 -19.93
N LEU A 606 25.00 -0.11 -19.85
CA LEU A 606 24.97 -0.94 -18.65
C LEU A 606 26.37 -1.50 -18.32
N GLN A 607 27.16 -1.86 -19.34
CA GLN A 607 28.54 -2.29 -19.16
C GLN A 607 29.41 -1.15 -18.58
N GLN A 608 29.23 0.09 -19.03
CA GLN A 608 29.92 1.26 -18.47
C GLN A 608 29.55 1.49 -17.00
N GLU A 609 28.28 1.34 -16.61
CA GLU A 609 27.85 1.44 -15.21
C GLU A 609 28.59 0.44 -14.31
N VAL A 610 28.87 -0.76 -14.83
CA VAL A 610 29.60 -1.80 -14.11
C VAL A 610 31.07 -1.44 -13.93
N THR A 611 31.73 -0.86 -14.94
CA THR A 611 33.15 -0.46 -14.82
C THR A 611 33.39 0.60 -13.73
N GLU A 612 32.38 1.41 -13.41
CA GLU A 612 32.42 2.38 -12.31
C GLU A 612 32.27 1.73 -10.90
N LEU A 613 31.97 0.42 -10.79
CA LEU A 613 31.63 -0.28 -9.53
C LEU A 613 32.72 -0.39 -8.49
N GLN A 614 34.00 -0.28 -8.85
CA GLN A 614 35.13 -0.49 -7.94
C GLN A 614 35.16 0.51 -6.75
N THR A 615 34.27 1.49 -6.72
CA THR A 615 34.17 2.53 -5.68
C THR A 615 32.78 2.66 -5.03
N LEU A 616 31.82 1.76 -5.31
CA LEU A 616 30.39 2.02 -5.06
C LEU A 616 29.81 1.43 -3.76
N LYS A 617 28.85 2.18 -3.19
CA LYS A 617 28.06 1.80 -2.01
C LYS A 617 27.19 0.56 -2.31
N LYS A 618 26.98 -0.31 -1.32
CA LYS A 618 26.22 -1.58 -1.41
C LYS A 618 24.84 -1.46 -2.09
N ARG A 619 24.12 -0.34 -1.90
CA ARG A 619 22.80 -0.10 -2.52
C ARG A 619 22.85 0.09 -4.05
N ARG A 620 23.94 0.65 -4.59
CA ARG A 620 24.12 0.81 -6.04
C ARG A 620 24.45 -0.53 -6.71
N LEU A 621 25.11 -1.45 -6.00
CA LEU A 621 25.28 -2.83 -6.46
C LEU A 621 23.90 -3.47 -6.69
N LEU A 622 23.03 -3.54 -5.66
CA LEU A 622 21.69 -4.12 -5.78
C LEU A 622 20.86 -3.51 -6.94
N SER A 623 20.96 -2.19 -7.14
CA SER A 623 20.32 -1.51 -8.27
C SER A 623 20.80 -2.00 -9.65
N ILE A 624 22.12 -2.21 -9.80
CA ILE A 624 22.70 -2.76 -11.04
C ILE A 624 22.31 -4.22 -11.20
N CYS A 625 22.36 -5.00 -10.12
CA CYS A 625 21.91 -6.39 -10.11
C CYS A 625 20.45 -6.51 -10.58
N PHE A 626 19.58 -5.58 -10.16
CA PHE A 626 18.19 -5.57 -10.58
C PHE A 626 18.02 -5.30 -12.07
N LYS A 627 18.83 -4.42 -12.67
CA LYS A 627 18.85 -4.20 -14.13
C LYS A 627 19.27 -5.46 -14.90
N PHE A 628 20.27 -6.19 -14.41
CA PHE A 628 20.67 -7.48 -14.99
C PHE A 628 19.61 -8.55 -14.80
N PHE A 629 18.91 -8.55 -13.66
CA PHE A 629 17.74 -9.40 -13.46
C PHE A 629 16.67 -9.07 -14.49
N GLU A 630 16.33 -7.80 -14.73
CA GLU A 630 15.34 -7.43 -15.75
C GLU A 630 15.76 -7.87 -17.16
N LEU A 631 17.06 -7.81 -17.48
CA LEU A 631 17.63 -8.27 -18.76
C LEU A 631 17.61 -9.81 -18.95
N GLN A 632 17.59 -10.61 -17.88
CA GLN A 632 17.61 -12.08 -17.91
C GLN A 632 18.77 -12.73 -18.70
N ASN A 633 19.78 -11.97 -19.14
CA ASN A 633 20.94 -12.47 -19.89
C ASN A 633 22.11 -12.78 -18.93
N LYS A 634 22.25 -14.05 -18.55
CA LYS A 634 23.32 -14.51 -17.64
C LYS A 634 24.72 -14.43 -18.25
N GLU A 635 24.85 -14.66 -19.56
CA GLU A 635 26.14 -14.60 -20.26
C GLU A 635 26.69 -13.17 -20.27
N PHE A 636 25.86 -12.19 -20.63
CA PHE A 636 26.22 -10.78 -20.59
C PHE A 636 26.52 -10.28 -19.16
N PHE A 637 25.78 -10.80 -18.17
CA PHE A 637 26.09 -10.55 -16.77
C PHE A 637 27.50 -11.04 -16.39
N LEU A 638 27.88 -12.26 -16.78
CA LEU A 638 29.22 -12.80 -16.57
C LEU A 638 30.30 -12.03 -17.34
N GLU A 639 30.00 -11.55 -18.55
CA GLU A 639 30.92 -10.71 -19.31
C GLU A 639 31.25 -9.41 -18.53
N CYS A 640 30.23 -8.80 -17.91
CA CYS A 640 30.41 -7.55 -17.16
C CYS A 640 31.01 -7.74 -15.76
N LEU A 641 30.54 -8.74 -15.01
CA LEU A 641 30.81 -8.91 -13.57
C LEU A 641 31.58 -10.21 -13.25
N GLY A 642 32.05 -10.95 -14.25
CA GLY A 642 32.63 -12.28 -14.12
C GLY A 642 33.92 -12.36 -13.32
N SER A 643 34.58 -11.25 -13.02
CA SER A 643 35.75 -11.19 -12.14
C SER A 643 35.40 -11.12 -10.65
N LEU A 644 34.16 -10.77 -10.29
CA LEU A 644 33.74 -10.72 -8.90
C LEU A 644 33.52 -12.14 -8.36
N ARG A 645 34.24 -12.47 -7.29
CA ARG A 645 34.12 -13.74 -6.54
C ARG A 645 33.70 -13.54 -5.08
N HIS A 646 33.69 -12.29 -4.62
CA HIS A 646 33.38 -11.90 -3.25
C HIS A 646 32.22 -10.92 -3.24
N PHE A 647 31.13 -11.26 -2.53
CA PHE A 647 29.93 -10.45 -2.43
C PHE A 647 29.64 -10.10 -0.97
N ASN A 648 29.87 -8.84 -0.59
CA ASN A 648 29.51 -8.33 0.74
C ASN A 648 28.22 -7.50 0.68
N ILE A 649 27.10 -8.16 0.95
CA ILE A 649 25.76 -7.56 0.96
C ILE A 649 25.28 -7.28 2.40
N GLY A 650 26.08 -7.64 3.41
CA GLY A 650 25.76 -7.48 4.82
C GLY A 650 25.34 -6.06 5.24
N LEU A 651 24.60 -5.95 6.35
CA LEU A 651 24.08 -4.72 6.95
C LEU A 651 23.01 -3.98 6.13
N ASN A 652 22.48 -4.58 5.07
CA ASN A 652 21.33 -4.06 4.33
C ASN A 652 20.06 -4.83 4.70
N ASN A 653 18.95 -4.14 4.97
CA ASN A 653 17.63 -4.80 5.05
C ASN A 653 17.23 -5.23 3.63
N LEU A 654 17.51 -6.49 3.28
CA LEU A 654 17.19 -7.04 1.96
C LEU A 654 15.70 -7.37 1.88
N THR A 655 15.02 -6.90 0.85
CA THR A 655 13.64 -7.27 0.52
C THR A 655 13.58 -8.65 -0.17
N PRO A 656 12.39 -9.26 -0.35
CA PRO A 656 12.25 -10.48 -1.15
C PRO A 656 12.70 -10.28 -2.61
N LEU A 657 12.54 -9.07 -3.15
CA LEU A 657 13.08 -8.65 -4.45
C LEU A 657 14.61 -8.73 -4.42
N ASP A 658 15.26 -8.11 -3.44
CA ASP A 658 16.73 -8.12 -3.32
C ASP A 658 17.26 -9.56 -3.23
N CYS A 659 16.60 -10.41 -2.44
CA CYS A 659 16.99 -11.82 -2.31
C CYS A 659 16.87 -12.58 -3.64
N SER A 660 15.81 -12.30 -4.42
CA SER A 660 15.60 -12.94 -5.72
C SER A 660 16.60 -12.47 -6.77
N VAL A 661 16.89 -11.17 -6.78
CA VAL A 661 17.88 -10.56 -7.66
C VAL A 661 19.27 -11.10 -7.36
N VAL A 662 19.65 -11.14 -6.08
CA VAL A 662 20.94 -11.71 -5.66
C VAL A 662 21.00 -13.19 -5.99
N SER A 663 19.97 -13.97 -5.67
CA SER A 663 19.92 -15.40 -6.03
C SER A 663 20.10 -15.64 -7.52
N PHE A 664 19.43 -14.85 -8.38
CA PHE A 664 19.62 -14.92 -9.83
C PHE A 664 21.07 -14.66 -10.24
N MET A 665 21.72 -13.65 -9.66
CA MET A 665 23.13 -13.37 -9.93
C MET A 665 24.05 -14.51 -9.52
N LEU A 666 23.85 -15.04 -8.30
CA LEU A 666 24.70 -16.10 -7.77
C LEU A 666 24.59 -17.38 -8.61
N GLN A 667 23.40 -17.65 -9.18
CA GLN A 667 23.16 -18.74 -10.13
C GLN A 667 23.81 -18.52 -11.51
N SER A 668 24.38 -17.36 -11.77
CA SER A 668 25.15 -17.12 -13.01
C SER A 668 26.61 -17.54 -12.85
N TYR A 669 27.15 -17.62 -11.63
CA TYR A 669 28.53 -18.05 -11.39
C TYR A 669 28.62 -19.57 -11.20
N GLU A 670 29.66 -20.19 -11.74
CA GLU A 670 30.00 -21.59 -11.44
C GLU A 670 30.52 -21.74 -10.00
N GLU A 671 31.25 -20.73 -9.52
CA GLU A 671 31.87 -20.73 -8.20
C GLU A 671 32.00 -19.31 -7.64
N ILE A 672 31.68 -19.18 -6.35
CA ILE A 672 31.69 -17.95 -5.56
C ILE A 672 32.49 -18.23 -4.29
N GLU A 673 33.58 -17.50 -4.10
CA GLU A 673 34.49 -17.71 -2.97
C GLU A 673 33.83 -17.29 -1.66
N GLU A 674 33.16 -16.14 -1.64
CA GLU A 674 32.53 -15.62 -0.42
C GLU A 674 31.23 -14.86 -0.70
N LEU A 675 30.17 -15.19 0.06
CA LEU A 675 28.95 -14.42 0.19
C LEU A 675 28.74 -14.03 1.66
N CYS A 676 28.70 -12.72 1.96
CA CYS A 676 28.39 -12.22 3.29
C CYS A 676 27.01 -11.54 3.33
N LEU A 677 26.09 -12.16 4.07
CA LEU A 677 24.71 -11.71 4.35
C LEU A 677 24.52 -11.28 5.81
N GLY A 678 25.61 -11.03 6.53
CA GLY A 678 25.54 -10.68 7.95
C GLY A 678 24.75 -9.40 8.20
N GLY A 679 23.80 -9.42 9.13
CA GLY A 679 22.99 -8.25 9.52
C GLY A 679 21.87 -7.88 8.55
N CYS A 680 21.48 -8.76 7.61
CA CYS A 680 20.45 -8.46 6.60
C CYS A 680 18.99 -8.69 7.03
N ASN A 681 18.75 -9.11 8.28
CA ASN A 681 17.42 -9.39 8.85
C ASN A 681 16.50 -10.24 7.94
N LEU A 682 17.03 -11.39 7.50
CA LEU A 682 16.33 -12.33 6.60
C LEU A 682 15.37 -13.23 7.38
N GLN A 683 14.16 -13.42 6.85
CA GLN A 683 13.22 -14.44 7.32
C GLN A 683 13.49 -15.78 6.62
N ARG A 684 12.84 -16.86 7.10
CA ARG A 684 13.02 -18.21 6.54
C ARG A 684 12.77 -18.23 5.02
N GLU A 685 11.68 -17.62 4.57
CA GLU A 685 11.29 -17.55 3.17
C GLU A 685 12.31 -16.76 2.34
N ASP A 686 12.97 -15.76 2.93
CA ASP A 686 14.04 -15.01 2.26
C ASP A 686 15.29 -15.88 2.07
N VAL A 687 15.63 -16.69 3.07
CA VAL A 687 16.77 -17.62 3.00
C VAL A 687 16.52 -18.73 1.98
N GLU A 688 15.31 -19.27 1.94
CA GLU A 688 14.91 -20.32 0.98
C GLU A 688 15.09 -19.87 -0.49
N ARG A 689 15.00 -18.57 -0.80
CA ARG A 689 15.25 -18.03 -2.15
C ARG A 689 16.69 -18.18 -2.62
N PHE A 690 17.65 -18.31 -1.70
CA PHE A 690 19.04 -18.56 -2.05
C PHE A 690 19.33 -20.04 -2.31
N ALA A 691 18.42 -20.96 -1.99
CA ALA A 691 18.63 -22.40 -2.13
C ALA A 691 19.15 -22.81 -3.53
N PRO A 692 18.63 -22.28 -4.65
CA PRO A 692 19.14 -22.63 -5.97
C PRO A 692 20.58 -22.19 -6.23
N ALA A 693 21.14 -21.27 -5.45
CA ALA A 693 22.48 -20.74 -5.61
C ALA A 693 23.51 -21.26 -4.59
N LEU A 694 23.06 -21.92 -3.51
CA LEU A 694 23.93 -22.30 -2.39
C LEU A 694 25.08 -23.22 -2.81
N HIS A 695 24.87 -24.08 -3.81
CA HIS A 695 25.87 -25.02 -4.31
C HIS A 695 27.05 -24.34 -5.04
N ASN A 696 26.89 -23.08 -5.46
CA ASN A 696 27.94 -22.31 -6.12
C ASN A 696 28.82 -21.54 -5.12
N ILE A 697 28.43 -21.48 -3.84
CA ILE A 697 29.12 -20.70 -2.82
C ILE A 697 30.13 -21.62 -2.13
N GLN A 698 31.31 -21.12 -1.75
CA GLN A 698 32.28 -21.84 -0.90
C GLN A 698 32.16 -21.42 0.57
N SER A 699 32.02 -20.12 0.83
CA SER A 699 31.92 -19.52 2.16
C SER A 699 30.71 -18.60 2.27
N LEU A 700 29.81 -18.87 3.23
CA LEU A 700 28.60 -18.10 3.50
C LEU A 700 28.63 -17.50 4.91
N GLY A 701 28.72 -16.18 5.01
CA GLY A 701 28.55 -15.44 6.27
C GLY A 701 27.08 -15.10 6.53
N TYR A 702 26.50 -15.56 7.65
CA TYR A 702 25.10 -15.34 8.00
C TYR A 702 24.86 -15.29 9.53
N ASN A 703 23.84 -14.55 9.98
CA ASN A 703 23.50 -14.47 11.41
C ASN A 703 22.46 -15.51 11.81
N ILE A 704 22.74 -16.28 12.87
CA ILE A 704 21.75 -17.13 13.56
C ILE A 704 21.63 -16.65 15.01
N ASN A 705 20.42 -16.35 15.47
CA ASN A 705 20.15 -15.88 16.84
C ASN A 705 21.07 -14.71 17.28
N MET A 706 21.20 -13.69 16.43
CA MET A 706 22.08 -12.52 16.62
C MET A 706 23.59 -12.81 16.70
N SER A 707 24.02 -14.05 16.54
CA SER A 707 25.44 -14.42 16.43
C SER A 707 25.80 -14.62 14.95
N PHE A 708 26.97 -14.14 14.53
CA PHE A 708 27.46 -14.29 13.16
C PHE A 708 28.18 -15.63 12.98
N TYR A 709 27.85 -16.35 11.92
CA TYR A 709 28.42 -17.65 11.57
C TYR A 709 28.97 -17.61 10.15
N VAL A 710 30.01 -18.40 9.90
CA VAL A 710 30.54 -18.66 8.57
C VAL A 710 30.34 -20.14 8.28
N PHE A 711 29.55 -20.44 7.26
CA PHE A 711 29.31 -21.80 6.77
C PHE A 711 30.23 -22.07 5.60
N ARG A 712 30.90 -23.22 5.61
CA ARG A 712 31.57 -23.75 4.42
C ARG A 712 30.64 -24.74 3.76
N THR A 713 30.39 -24.52 2.49
CA THR A 713 29.56 -25.38 1.65
C THR A 713 30.47 -26.36 0.92
N HIS A 714 30.15 -27.66 1.00
CA HIS A 714 30.80 -28.71 0.26
C HIS A 714 29.88 -29.14 -0.89
N LYS A 715 30.44 -29.29 -2.10
CA LYS A 715 29.71 -29.69 -3.31
C LYS A 715 29.00 -31.04 -3.16
#